data_AF-A0A151XF32-F1
#
_entry.id   AF-A0A151XF32-F1
#
_cell.length_a   1.000
_cell.length_b   1.000
_cell.length_c   1.000
_cell.angle_alpha   90.00
_cell.angle_beta   90.00
_cell.angle_gamma   90.00
#
_symmetry.space_group_name_H-M   'P 1'
#
loop_
_entity.id
_entity.type
_entity.pdbx_description
1 polymer ?
#
loop_
_entity_poly.entity_id
_entity_poly.type
_entity_poly.pdbx_seq_one_letter_code
_entity_poly.pdbx_strand_id
1 'polypeptide(L)'
;MSVGLGNIWRFPFTAYENGGGAFLIPYIIILIVVGKPFYLLEMILGQFSSQSALKIWNLAPAFRGIGIAQCITLVALTSYYCSLMALTLFYLIASFQMELPWGRCWEEWGEFCVDSLRSNYSSRIENISYSSSAELYFYKEVLREKDNINDGIGVPDWRLSLMLFVSWLIVFLVVIRGVRSSGKAAYFLAIFPYVVLIVLLVRAVTLDGSVTGIFYFITPTWEKLLTPMIWYHAVAQCFFSLTVCFGAVVMFASHNRFHHDLYRDAMIVTTLDTFTSLLAGCTIFAILGNLSRELGIEDISTVVRGGTGLAFISYPETIAKFFFAMLFVLGIGSEVGLASAIIAIIHDQFPKVRYWHIAAGTCLCEFLIGLIYVTPGGQFMITFMDYYVTSFIAFLPAAFEMIAVAWSYGLSNFLNDVEFMLKRRLSIFWRICWSILTPGIVLVIFFYTFANLELLKYNKKFYPYSVYVVGWILFSIAVLQIPLWIVIAIFRNRSLPFRKMIRQAFQPSKSWGPSNAERDKKELGFDNVIFQIDESHVGNGETRYYPENSTAVLDEQINDSGKERATWNNSVEFLMSCIAVSVGFGNIWRFPFTAYENGGGAFLIPYVILLFLVGKPFYFLEMIIGQFSGSSSVKVWSMSPSFVGVGWAQFCSTVALATYYSSLMALTLYYLIASFSAELPWATCLKEWGDACVDSSTKRNHSADNTGEGNIDILNNFLNGSDKLQSSAELYFSRVVLHEKENIDDGIGWPDWKLTLCLFGSWAAVCMVLFQGVKSSGKFSYFLAIFPYIVLLALLVRAVTLDGSMNGILYFITPKWSKLLEPTVWYAAVTQCFFSLSVCFGSIITYSSHNGFKHNIYRDVIIITSLDTITSMVAGCTIFGILGNLAYELGVQDISKVVKGGAGLAFVSYPDAIAKFNFLPQLFAVLFFFMMFVLGVGSAVGMTTGIITVINEQFPRLKTWQIVVPTCLLGFSIGTVYVTPGGQFILTLVDYYGTSFVVFILASFEMTGVVWFYGLENFLEDLEFMLDQKPSVYWRICWFIVTPFILITIFIYTIATLSPLTYSGISLPGYAHAIGWTILTIGVVQIPLWMLIAMLKNRELPFVQMLKRAFAPLSGWGPREVQQRKDWRIFKEERARDREKRVQPIWKQILYVLLNKELI
;
A
#
# COMPACT_ATOMS: atom_id res chain seq x y z
N MET A 1 1.79 16.51 -1.58
CA MET A 1 2.08 17.93 -1.34
C MET A 1 3.01 18.45 -2.40
N SER A 2 4.32 18.12 -2.36
CA SER A 2 5.24 18.49 -3.45
C SER A 2 4.81 17.81 -4.76
N VAL A 3 4.46 16.52 -4.70
CA VAL A 3 3.69 15.88 -5.77
C VAL A 3 2.23 16.35 -5.67
N GLY A 4 1.77 17.08 -6.68
CA GLY A 4 0.46 17.74 -6.72
C GLY A 4 0.01 18.07 -8.15
N LEU A 5 -1.08 18.83 -8.25
CA LEU A 5 -1.64 19.26 -9.55
C LEU A 5 -0.57 19.92 -10.44
N GLY A 6 0.30 20.76 -9.88
CA GLY A 6 1.32 21.50 -10.63
C GLY A 6 2.27 20.62 -11.47
N ASN A 7 2.52 19.37 -11.07
CA ASN A 7 3.36 18.44 -11.84
C ASN A 7 2.67 17.93 -13.10
N ILE A 8 1.33 17.84 -13.09
CA ILE A 8 0.57 17.20 -14.17
C ILE A 8 0.14 18.19 -15.24
N TRP A 9 -0.40 19.36 -14.88
CA TRP A 9 -0.89 20.29 -15.90
C TRP A 9 0.03 21.50 -16.11
N ARG A 10 0.55 22.12 -15.03
CA ARG A 10 1.39 23.31 -15.13
C ARG A 10 2.78 23.01 -15.72
N PHE A 11 3.43 21.94 -15.27
CA PHE A 11 4.78 21.58 -15.75
C PHE A 11 4.81 21.30 -17.27
N PRO A 12 3.93 20.44 -17.83
CA PRO A 12 3.95 20.17 -19.27
C PRO A 12 3.58 21.40 -20.09
N PHE A 13 2.65 22.23 -19.59
CA PHE A 13 2.32 23.52 -20.19
C PHE A 13 3.51 24.48 -20.23
N THR A 14 4.22 24.64 -19.11
CA THR A 14 5.40 25.54 -19.04
C THR A 14 6.54 25.01 -19.93
N ALA A 15 6.72 23.69 -19.99
CA ALA A 15 7.66 23.07 -20.90
C ALA A 15 7.29 23.35 -22.36
N TYR A 16 6.01 23.23 -22.72
CA TYR A 16 5.51 23.55 -24.05
C TYR A 16 5.83 25.00 -24.46
N GLU A 17 5.38 26.01 -23.68
CA GLU A 17 5.56 27.43 -24.04
C GLU A 17 7.04 27.80 -24.22
N ASN A 18 7.91 27.17 -23.43
CA ASN A 18 9.34 27.47 -23.38
C ASN A 18 10.21 26.55 -24.25
N GLY A 19 9.63 25.85 -25.24
CA GLY A 19 10.39 25.11 -26.25
C GLY A 19 10.81 23.69 -25.84
N GLY A 20 9.96 23.00 -25.08
CA GLY A 20 10.11 21.59 -24.70
C GLY A 20 11.43 21.32 -23.98
N GLY A 21 12.35 20.62 -24.65
CA GLY A 21 13.65 20.25 -24.09
C GLY A 21 14.50 21.45 -23.66
N ALA A 22 14.29 22.63 -24.26
CA ALA A 22 15.00 23.86 -23.89
C ALA A 22 14.64 24.33 -22.47
N PHE A 23 13.44 24.01 -21.98
CA PHE A 23 13.04 24.30 -20.60
C PHE A 23 13.59 23.27 -19.60
N LEU A 24 13.67 22.00 -19.99
CA LEU A 24 14.08 20.90 -19.10
C LEU A 24 15.51 21.07 -18.57
N ILE A 25 16.42 21.59 -19.39
CA ILE A 25 17.83 21.78 -19.01
C ILE A 25 17.96 22.82 -17.87
N PRO A 26 17.49 24.08 -18.02
CA PRO A 26 17.42 25.05 -16.92
C PRO A 26 16.67 24.51 -15.71
N TYR A 27 15.55 23.82 -15.89
CA TYR A 27 14.76 23.27 -14.78
C TYR A 27 15.58 22.30 -13.91
N ILE A 28 16.30 21.35 -14.50
CA ILE A 28 17.13 20.38 -13.75
C ILE A 28 18.28 21.08 -13.02
N ILE A 29 18.93 22.07 -13.67
CA ILE A 29 20.01 22.84 -13.05
C ILE A 29 19.47 23.62 -11.84
N ILE A 30 18.36 24.33 -12.02
CA ILE A 30 17.70 25.10 -10.96
C ILE A 30 17.22 24.20 -9.83
N LEU A 31 16.68 23.03 -10.12
CA LEU A 31 16.29 22.06 -9.09
C LEU A 31 17.48 21.68 -8.20
N ILE A 32 18.64 21.39 -8.80
CA ILE A 32 19.83 20.98 -8.05
C ILE A 32 20.41 22.14 -7.22
N VAL A 33 20.45 23.33 -7.82
CA VAL A 33 21.17 24.49 -7.29
C VAL A 33 20.32 25.37 -6.36
N VAL A 34 19.01 25.44 -6.61
CA VAL A 34 18.07 26.30 -5.88
C VAL A 34 17.03 25.43 -5.16
N GLY A 35 16.30 24.58 -5.89
CA GLY A 35 15.18 23.81 -5.34
C GLY A 35 15.55 22.91 -4.16
N LYS A 36 16.50 21.99 -4.37
CA LYS A 36 16.99 21.05 -3.34
C LYS A 36 17.57 21.78 -2.12
N PRO A 37 18.46 22.78 -2.27
CA PRO A 37 18.94 23.58 -1.15
C PRO A 37 17.84 24.29 -0.39
N PHE A 38 16.88 24.92 -1.08
CA PHE A 38 15.82 25.66 -0.43
C PHE A 38 14.86 24.75 0.33
N TYR A 39 14.45 23.63 -0.29
CA TYR A 39 13.59 22.65 0.34
C TYR A 39 14.22 22.06 1.61
N LEU A 40 15.51 21.72 1.55
CA LEU A 40 16.27 21.23 2.70
C LEU A 40 16.35 22.29 3.81
N LEU A 41 16.55 23.57 3.45
CA LEU A 41 16.60 24.69 4.39
C LEU A 41 15.29 24.81 5.19
N GLU A 42 14.15 24.86 4.51
CA GLU A 42 12.84 25.00 5.16
C GLU A 42 12.50 23.79 6.05
N MET A 43 12.87 22.58 5.62
CA MET A 43 12.71 21.39 6.46
C MET A 43 13.56 21.47 7.74
N ILE A 44 14.80 21.96 7.65
CA ILE A 44 15.67 22.16 8.81
C ILE A 44 15.05 23.20 9.75
N LEU A 45 14.62 24.34 9.23
CA LEU A 45 14.04 25.42 10.03
C LEU A 45 12.78 24.95 10.77
N GLY A 46 11.92 24.18 10.11
CA GLY A 46 10.73 23.59 10.71
C GLY A 46 11.09 22.59 11.82
N GLN A 47 11.91 21.59 11.52
CA GLN A 47 12.25 20.53 12.48
C GLN A 47 13.01 21.07 13.70
N PHE A 48 13.98 21.96 13.48
CA PHE A 48 14.81 22.51 14.55
C PHE A 48 14.00 23.36 15.54
N SER A 49 13.07 24.18 15.02
CA SER A 49 12.27 25.09 15.84
C SER A 49 10.99 24.47 16.41
N SER A 50 10.47 23.40 15.78
CA SER A 50 9.15 22.82 16.07
C SER A 50 8.03 23.87 16.08
N GLN A 51 8.14 24.89 15.21
CA GLN A 51 7.25 26.06 15.14
C GLN A 51 6.69 26.24 13.72
N SER A 52 5.53 26.88 13.57
CA SER A 52 4.97 27.22 12.25
C SER A 52 5.80 28.29 11.51
N ALA A 53 5.52 28.43 10.21
CA ALA A 53 6.19 29.37 9.29
C ALA A 53 6.19 30.85 9.75
N LEU A 54 5.29 31.26 10.64
CA LEU A 54 5.31 32.62 11.21
C LEU A 54 6.22 32.74 12.45
N LYS A 55 6.30 31.67 13.25
CA LYS A 55 7.07 31.66 14.50
C LYS A 55 8.56 31.36 14.29
N ILE A 56 8.95 30.70 13.19
CA ILE A 56 10.37 30.47 12.84
C ILE A 56 11.19 31.76 12.79
N TRP A 57 10.56 32.90 12.48
CA TRP A 57 11.21 34.21 12.46
C TRP A 57 11.62 34.74 13.83
N ASN A 58 11.36 33.98 14.91
CA ASN A 58 12.07 34.18 16.18
C ASN A 58 13.59 34.05 16.03
N LEU A 59 14.09 33.39 14.98
CA LEU A 59 15.48 33.41 14.52
C LEU A 59 16.03 34.84 14.32
N ALA A 60 15.21 35.71 13.74
CA ALA A 60 15.53 37.11 13.45
C ALA A 60 14.23 37.93 13.39
N PRO A 61 13.77 38.50 14.53
CA PRO A 61 12.45 39.13 14.65
C PRO A 61 12.17 40.24 13.64
N ALA A 62 13.19 40.95 13.16
CA ALA A 62 13.08 41.94 12.09
C ALA A 62 12.46 41.37 10.80
N PHE A 63 12.73 40.10 10.50
CA PHE A 63 12.24 39.43 9.28
C PHE A 63 10.88 38.75 9.45
N ARG A 64 10.17 38.98 10.57
CA ARG A 64 8.83 38.40 10.80
C ARG A 64 7.79 38.78 9.74
N GLY A 65 7.99 39.90 9.04
CA GLY A 65 7.16 40.30 7.90
C GLY A 65 7.18 39.30 6.74
N ILE A 66 8.24 38.51 6.58
CA ILE A 66 8.33 37.45 5.57
C ILE A 66 7.23 36.40 5.80
N GLY A 67 7.09 35.88 7.02
CA GLY A 67 6.05 34.89 7.33
C GLY A 67 4.62 35.42 7.15
N ILE A 68 4.40 36.73 7.31
CA ILE A 68 3.08 37.34 7.05
C ILE A 68 2.83 37.45 5.55
N ALA A 69 3.83 37.87 4.77
CA ALA A 69 3.74 37.87 3.32
C ALA A 69 3.46 36.45 2.78
N GLN A 70 4.17 35.43 3.29
CA GLN A 70 3.92 34.02 2.97
C GLN A 70 2.50 33.59 3.32
N CYS A 71 1.96 34.01 4.47
CA CYS A 71 0.58 33.70 4.88
C CYS A 71 -0.47 34.32 3.94
N ILE A 72 -0.28 35.58 3.51
CA ILE A 72 -1.18 36.25 2.55
C ILE A 72 -1.18 35.49 1.21
N THR A 73 0.01 35.14 0.72
CA THR A 73 0.17 34.35 -0.50
C THR A 73 -0.45 32.97 -0.36
N LEU A 74 -0.35 32.34 0.81
CA LEU A 74 -0.90 31.01 1.08
C LEU A 74 -2.44 31.00 1.07
N VAL A 75 -3.08 32.01 1.67
CA VAL A 75 -4.55 32.20 1.63
C VAL A 75 -5.02 32.34 0.17
N ALA A 76 -4.37 33.22 -0.61
CA ALA A 76 -4.70 33.39 -2.01
C ALA A 76 -4.53 32.07 -2.79
N LEU A 77 -3.38 31.39 -2.64
CA LEU A 77 -3.05 30.13 -3.32
C LEU A 77 -4.07 29.03 -3.03
N THR A 78 -4.41 28.82 -1.75
CA THR A 78 -5.37 27.80 -1.31
C THR A 78 -6.76 28.07 -1.89
N SER A 79 -7.19 29.33 -1.89
CA SER A 79 -8.53 29.71 -2.36
C SER A 79 -8.77 29.37 -3.84
N TYR A 80 -7.81 29.63 -4.74
CA TYR A 80 -8.00 29.35 -6.18
C TYR A 80 -7.62 27.92 -6.59
N TYR A 81 -6.65 27.26 -5.93
CA TYR A 81 -6.38 25.85 -6.23
C TYR A 81 -7.59 24.95 -5.89
N CYS A 82 -8.33 25.26 -4.81
CA CYS A 82 -9.54 24.53 -4.48
C CYS A 82 -10.65 24.74 -5.53
N SER A 83 -10.70 25.90 -6.20
CA SER A 83 -11.60 26.13 -7.34
C SER A 83 -11.27 25.26 -8.55
N LEU A 84 -9.97 25.00 -8.81
CA LEU A 84 -9.54 24.05 -9.83
C LEU A 84 -9.92 22.61 -9.43
N MET A 85 -9.84 22.29 -8.14
CA MET A 85 -10.32 21.01 -7.62
C MET A 85 -11.85 20.85 -7.79
N ALA A 86 -12.63 21.92 -7.64
CA ALA A 86 -14.07 21.90 -7.93
C ALA A 86 -14.36 21.62 -9.42
N LEU A 87 -13.57 22.18 -10.34
CA LEU A 87 -13.66 21.88 -11.77
C LEU A 87 -13.33 20.42 -12.07
N THR A 88 -12.28 19.85 -11.46
CA THR A 88 -11.96 18.42 -11.64
C THR A 88 -13.04 17.51 -11.11
N LEU A 89 -13.67 17.85 -9.98
CA LEU A 89 -14.82 17.12 -9.45
C LEU A 89 -16.03 17.17 -10.38
N PHE A 90 -16.32 18.34 -10.96
CA PHE A 90 -17.39 18.51 -11.93
C PHE A 90 -17.18 17.61 -13.16
N TYR A 91 -15.99 17.65 -13.75
CA TYR A 91 -15.63 16.80 -14.89
C TYR A 91 -15.59 15.31 -14.55
N LEU A 92 -15.16 14.95 -13.34
CA LEU A 92 -15.21 13.58 -12.86
C LEU A 92 -16.64 13.05 -12.84
N ILE A 93 -17.59 13.82 -12.29
CA ILE A 93 -19.01 13.43 -12.26
C ILE A 93 -19.57 13.33 -13.67
N ALA A 94 -19.30 14.33 -14.52
CA ALA A 94 -19.75 14.34 -15.91
C ALA A 94 -19.17 13.17 -16.73
N SER A 95 -17.97 12.67 -16.38
CA SER A 95 -17.34 11.54 -17.07
C SER A 95 -18.09 10.21 -16.91
N PHE A 96 -18.99 10.08 -15.92
CA PHE A 96 -19.79 8.86 -15.71
C PHE A 96 -21.01 8.75 -16.63
N GLN A 97 -21.30 9.78 -17.43
CA GLN A 97 -22.39 9.71 -18.42
C GLN A 97 -22.06 8.72 -19.55
N MET A 98 -23.09 8.13 -20.16
CA MET A 98 -22.93 7.15 -21.24
C MET A 98 -22.34 7.79 -22.50
N GLU A 99 -22.83 8.96 -22.87
CA GLU A 99 -22.21 9.84 -23.86
C GLU A 99 -21.49 10.98 -23.15
N LEU A 100 -20.25 11.27 -23.56
CA LEU A 100 -19.45 12.32 -22.95
C LEU A 100 -20.00 13.69 -23.41
N PRO A 101 -20.33 14.62 -22.49
CA PRO A 101 -20.92 15.93 -22.84
C PRO A 101 -20.07 16.77 -23.79
N TRP A 102 -18.74 16.61 -23.69
CA TRP A 102 -17.73 17.29 -24.50
C TRP A 102 -17.28 16.46 -25.73
N GLY A 103 -17.96 15.35 -26.01
CA GLY A 103 -17.59 14.42 -27.08
C GLY A 103 -18.21 14.75 -28.43
N ARG A 104 -19.31 15.52 -28.45
CA ARG A 104 -20.06 15.93 -29.65
C ARG A 104 -20.51 17.39 -29.54
N CYS A 105 -20.66 18.02 -30.69
CA CYS A 105 -21.22 19.35 -30.83
C CYS A 105 -22.72 19.37 -30.54
N TRP A 106 -23.16 20.39 -29.79
CA TRP A 106 -24.58 20.64 -29.54
C TRP A 106 -25.13 21.59 -30.61
N GLU A 107 -26.41 21.47 -30.94
CA GLU A 107 -27.07 22.30 -31.97
C GLU A 107 -26.92 23.81 -31.69
N GLU A 108 -26.90 24.20 -30.41
CA GLU A 108 -26.75 25.59 -29.96
C GLU A 108 -25.37 26.20 -30.25
N TRP A 109 -24.36 25.39 -30.58
CA TRP A 109 -23.00 25.86 -30.84
C TRP A 109 -22.73 26.22 -32.30
N GLY A 110 -23.68 25.95 -33.19
CA GLY A 110 -23.65 26.34 -34.61
C GLY A 110 -22.72 25.49 -35.48
N GLU A 111 -22.66 25.82 -36.78
CA GLU A 111 -21.97 25.03 -37.81
C GLU A 111 -20.43 25.03 -37.73
N PHE A 112 -19.83 25.86 -36.87
CA PHE A 112 -18.38 26.00 -36.72
C PHE A 112 -17.77 25.13 -35.60
N CYS A 113 -18.60 24.28 -34.96
CA CYS A 113 -18.16 23.31 -33.96
C CYS A 113 -17.72 21.99 -34.61
N VAL A 114 -16.61 21.41 -34.13
CA VAL A 114 -16.10 20.11 -34.59
C VAL A 114 -16.12 19.07 -33.45
N ASP A 115 -16.67 17.89 -33.72
CA ASP A 115 -16.73 16.77 -32.77
C ASP A 115 -15.34 16.31 -32.34
N SER A 116 -15.14 16.20 -31.01
CA SER A 116 -13.86 15.78 -30.44
C SER A 116 -13.62 14.27 -30.52
N LEU A 117 -14.66 13.44 -30.75
CA LEU A 117 -14.56 11.96 -30.76
C LEU A 117 -14.75 11.31 -32.15
N ARG A 118 -14.86 12.08 -33.24
CA ARG A 118 -14.88 11.53 -34.61
C ARG A 118 -14.68 12.60 -35.68
N SER A 119 -13.80 12.36 -36.65
CA SER A 119 -13.93 12.95 -37.98
C SER A 119 -13.35 12.03 -39.06
N ASN A 120 -14.24 11.54 -39.94
CA ASN A 120 -13.90 10.99 -41.24
C ASN A 120 -13.95 12.08 -42.33
N TYR A 121 -13.95 13.36 -41.94
CA TYR A 121 -14.07 14.49 -42.86
C TYR A 121 -12.73 15.20 -43.00
N SER A 122 -12.02 14.82 -44.05
CA SER A 122 -10.97 15.61 -44.66
C SER A 122 -11.59 16.73 -45.48
N SER A 123 -11.74 17.92 -44.89
CA SER A 123 -11.95 19.14 -45.68
C SER A 123 -11.00 20.24 -45.20
N ARG A 124 -9.96 20.48 -46.00
CA ARG A 124 -9.19 21.73 -45.98
C ARG A 124 -10.13 22.88 -46.31
N ILE A 125 -10.30 23.84 -45.41
CA ILE A 125 -10.87 25.15 -45.73
C ILE A 125 -10.00 26.20 -45.03
N GLU A 126 -9.37 27.05 -45.84
CA GLU A 126 -8.64 28.23 -45.37
C GLU A 126 -9.63 29.36 -45.00
N ASN A 127 -9.31 30.08 -43.91
CA ASN A 127 -9.94 31.31 -43.40
C ASN A 127 -11.26 31.22 -42.62
N ILE A 128 -11.54 30.13 -41.89
CA ILE A 128 -12.56 30.10 -40.83
C ILE A 128 -12.00 29.37 -39.59
N SER A 129 -12.11 29.95 -38.39
CA SER A 129 -11.61 29.33 -37.15
C SER A 129 -12.64 28.36 -36.56
N TYR A 130 -12.37 27.06 -36.67
CA TYR A 130 -13.16 25.99 -36.04
C TYR A 130 -12.77 25.83 -34.56
N SER A 131 -13.74 25.55 -33.68
CA SER A 131 -13.54 25.23 -32.26
C SER A 131 -13.98 23.79 -31.96
N SER A 132 -13.24 23.08 -31.10
CA SER A 132 -13.63 21.71 -30.74
C SER A 132 -14.84 21.69 -29.79
N SER A 133 -15.59 20.59 -29.82
CA SER A 133 -16.73 20.38 -28.92
C SER A 133 -16.32 20.46 -27.44
N ALA A 134 -15.12 19.99 -27.09
CA ALA A 134 -14.59 20.10 -25.74
C ALA A 134 -14.21 21.52 -25.32
N GLU A 135 -13.69 22.33 -26.26
CA GLU A 135 -13.38 23.74 -26.04
C GLU A 135 -14.65 24.55 -25.76
N LEU A 136 -15.70 24.34 -26.57
CA LEU A 136 -16.98 25.02 -26.42
C LEU A 136 -17.70 24.58 -25.14
N TYR A 137 -17.66 23.28 -24.82
CA TYR A 137 -18.20 22.78 -23.55
C TYR A 137 -17.53 23.45 -22.34
N PHE A 138 -16.20 23.57 -22.33
CA PHE A 138 -15.48 24.20 -21.22
C PHE A 138 -15.84 25.69 -21.07
N TYR A 139 -15.76 26.47 -22.15
CA TYR A 139 -15.96 27.92 -22.05
C TYR A 139 -17.44 28.33 -21.96
N LYS A 140 -18.33 27.72 -22.76
CA LYS A 140 -19.74 28.12 -22.81
C LYS A 140 -20.60 27.45 -21.75
N GLU A 141 -20.38 26.16 -21.47
CA GLU A 141 -21.27 25.39 -20.59
C GLU A 141 -20.75 25.29 -19.15
N VAL A 142 -19.47 24.95 -18.96
CA VAL A 142 -18.89 24.78 -17.62
C VAL A 142 -18.59 26.13 -16.96
N LEU A 143 -17.78 26.96 -17.61
CA LEU A 143 -17.38 28.26 -17.07
C LEU A 143 -18.44 29.34 -17.29
N ARG A 144 -19.22 29.24 -18.38
CA ARG A 144 -20.09 30.31 -18.88
C ARG A 144 -19.31 31.63 -18.97
N GLU A 145 -18.11 31.54 -19.55
CA GLU A 145 -17.12 32.60 -19.51
C GLU A 145 -17.64 33.87 -20.22
N LYS A 146 -17.33 35.03 -19.61
CA LYS A 146 -17.60 36.33 -20.23
C LYS A 146 -16.48 36.74 -21.17
N ASP A 147 -16.86 37.42 -22.26
CA ASP A 147 -15.90 37.90 -23.25
C ASP A 147 -14.88 38.89 -22.69
N ASN A 148 -15.29 39.75 -21.75
CA ASN A 148 -14.42 40.73 -21.11
C ASN A 148 -14.75 40.89 -19.62
N ILE A 149 -13.71 41.15 -18.81
CA ILE A 149 -13.87 41.49 -17.39
C ILE A 149 -14.66 42.81 -17.16
N ASN A 150 -14.73 43.68 -18.17
CA ASN A 150 -15.50 44.94 -18.11
C ASN A 150 -17.00 44.72 -17.91
N ASP A 151 -17.52 43.56 -18.32
CA ASP A 151 -18.91 43.19 -18.14
C ASP A 151 -19.21 42.71 -16.72
N GLY A 152 -18.23 42.83 -15.80
CA GLY A 152 -18.28 42.42 -14.40
C GLY A 152 -18.03 40.92 -14.20
N ILE A 153 -17.60 40.55 -12.99
CA ILE A 153 -17.23 39.17 -12.62
C ILE A 153 -18.42 38.19 -12.70
N GLY A 154 -19.66 38.69 -12.53
CA GLY A 154 -20.87 37.87 -12.53
C GLY A 154 -21.17 37.24 -11.17
N VAL A 155 -22.25 36.44 -11.11
CA VAL A 155 -22.65 35.72 -9.89
C VAL A 155 -22.06 34.31 -9.89
N PRO A 156 -21.76 33.72 -8.71
CA PRO A 156 -21.23 32.36 -8.63
C PRO A 156 -22.17 31.34 -9.28
N ASP A 157 -21.65 30.46 -10.14
CA ASP A 157 -22.45 29.39 -10.71
C ASP A 157 -22.80 28.37 -9.61
N TRP A 158 -24.08 28.03 -9.48
CA TRP A 158 -24.54 27.19 -8.37
C TRP A 158 -23.99 25.76 -8.45
N ARG A 159 -23.72 25.23 -9.66
CA ARG A 159 -23.19 23.87 -9.86
C ARG A 159 -21.74 23.81 -9.39
N LEU A 160 -20.94 24.78 -9.82
CA LEU A 160 -19.54 24.88 -9.39
C LEU A 160 -19.43 25.26 -7.91
N SER A 161 -20.34 26.08 -7.38
CA SER A 161 -20.40 26.41 -5.95
C SER A 161 -20.68 25.18 -5.09
N LEU A 162 -21.56 24.29 -5.54
CA LEU A 162 -21.80 23.00 -4.88
C LEU A 162 -20.55 22.11 -4.92
N MET A 163 -19.87 22.02 -6.07
CA MET A 163 -18.63 21.25 -6.17
C MET A 163 -17.51 21.83 -5.29
N LEU A 164 -17.42 23.15 -5.19
CA LEU A 164 -16.48 23.84 -4.31
C LEU A 164 -16.78 23.55 -2.82
N PHE A 165 -18.06 23.53 -2.43
CA PHE A 165 -18.47 23.15 -1.08
C PHE A 165 -18.07 21.71 -0.76
N VAL A 166 -18.34 20.77 -1.67
CA VAL A 166 -17.96 19.35 -1.51
C VAL A 166 -16.44 19.19 -1.41
N SER A 167 -15.69 19.88 -2.26
CA SER A 167 -14.23 19.94 -2.23
C SER A 167 -13.71 20.40 -0.86
N TRP A 168 -14.23 21.50 -0.32
CA TRP A 168 -13.85 22.00 1.01
C TRP A 168 -14.28 21.09 2.16
N LEU A 169 -15.44 20.43 2.04
CA LEU A 169 -15.89 19.43 3.01
C LEU A 169 -14.92 18.24 3.07
N ILE A 170 -14.45 17.76 1.92
CA ILE A 170 -13.47 16.67 1.84
C ILE A 170 -12.14 17.10 2.45
N VAL A 171 -11.64 18.29 2.11
CA VAL A 171 -10.41 18.85 2.72
C VAL A 171 -10.56 18.94 4.24
N PHE A 172 -11.68 19.48 4.73
CA PHE A 172 -11.99 19.56 6.15
C PHE A 172 -11.93 18.19 6.84
N LEU A 173 -12.58 17.17 6.28
CA LEU A 173 -12.57 15.81 6.85
C LEU A 173 -11.15 15.24 6.94
N VAL A 174 -10.28 15.55 5.97
CA VAL A 174 -8.89 15.10 5.99
C VAL A 174 -8.08 15.87 7.05
N VAL A 175 -8.26 17.19 7.19
CA VAL A 175 -7.47 18.03 8.10
C VAL A 175 -8.01 18.08 9.54
N ILE A 176 -9.24 17.66 9.82
CA ILE A 176 -9.93 17.90 11.12
C ILE A 176 -9.15 17.42 12.37
N ARG A 177 -8.32 16.38 12.26
CA ARG A 177 -7.45 15.88 13.35
C ARG A 177 -5.96 16.24 13.15
N GLY A 178 -5.67 17.24 12.33
CA GLY A 178 -4.33 17.67 11.96
C GLY A 178 -3.51 16.57 11.28
N VAL A 179 -2.19 16.62 11.50
CA VAL A 179 -1.20 15.72 10.87
C VAL A 179 -1.49 14.23 11.10
N ARG A 180 -2.21 13.86 12.18
CA ARG A 180 -2.60 12.46 12.45
C ARG A 180 -3.61 11.90 11.44
N SER A 181 -4.46 12.75 10.87
CA SER A 181 -5.44 12.35 9.86
C SER A 181 -4.88 12.52 8.45
N SER A 182 -4.29 13.68 8.16
CA SER A 182 -3.67 13.94 6.86
C SER A 182 -2.50 13.01 6.56
N GLY A 183 -1.70 12.62 7.56
CA GLY A 183 -0.64 11.63 7.41
C GLY A 183 -1.13 10.22 7.06
N LYS A 184 -2.35 9.84 7.48
CA LYS A 184 -2.97 8.56 7.07
C LYS A 184 -3.55 8.63 5.67
N ALA A 185 -4.21 9.75 5.35
CA ALA A 185 -4.73 9.99 4.01
C ALA A 185 -3.61 10.03 2.96
N ALA A 186 -2.42 10.54 3.34
CA ALA A 186 -1.27 10.66 2.46
C ALA A 186 -0.84 9.34 1.78
N TYR A 187 -1.04 8.17 2.41
CA TYR A 187 -0.73 6.89 1.77
C TYR A 187 -1.56 6.69 0.50
N PHE A 188 -2.86 6.93 0.56
CA PHE A 188 -3.73 6.81 -0.61
C PHE A 188 -3.49 7.97 -1.59
N LEU A 189 -3.46 9.21 -1.08
CA LEU A 189 -3.32 10.42 -1.90
C LEU A 189 -2.00 10.46 -2.69
N ALA A 190 -0.93 9.83 -2.18
CA ALA A 190 0.35 9.74 -2.88
C ALA A 190 0.41 8.56 -3.86
N ILE A 191 -0.11 7.38 -3.51
CA ILE A 191 0.06 6.16 -4.32
C ILE A 191 -0.90 6.14 -5.52
N PHE A 192 -2.17 6.50 -5.31
CA PHE A 192 -3.20 6.39 -6.35
C PHE A 192 -2.84 7.14 -7.65
N PRO A 193 -2.32 8.38 -7.60
CA PRO A 193 -1.94 9.09 -8.81
C PRO A 193 -0.81 8.43 -9.60
N TYR A 194 0.17 7.81 -8.95
CA TYR A 194 1.24 7.09 -9.67
C TYR A 194 0.72 5.86 -10.40
N VAL A 195 -0.21 5.11 -9.79
CA VAL A 195 -0.83 3.95 -10.43
C VAL A 195 -1.54 4.39 -11.70
N VAL A 196 -2.35 5.44 -11.63
CA VAL A 196 -3.07 5.96 -12.80
C VAL A 196 -2.08 6.50 -13.84
N LEU A 197 -1.08 7.29 -13.43
CA LEU A 197 -0.13 7.89 -14.35
C LEU A 197 0.69 6.84 -15.13
N ILE A 198 1.08 5.74 -14.48
CA ILE A 198 1.77 4.62 -15.16
C ILE A 198 0.84 3.94 -16.15
N VAL A 199 -0.42 3.67 -15.77
CA VAL A 199 -1.42 3.09 -16.68
C VAL A 199 -1.65 4.00 -17.89
N LEU A 200 -1.76 5.31 -17.66
CA LEU A 200 -1.92 6.29 -18.72
C LEU A 200 -0.69 6.40 -19.60
N LEU A 201 0.53 6.33 -19.04
CA LEU A 201 1.76 6.30 -19.83
C LEU A 201 1.78 5.09 -20.75
N VAL A 202 1.54 3.89 -20.21
CA VAL A 202 1.54 2.64 -20.99
C VAL A 202 0.54 2.74 -22.13
N ARG A 203 -0.66 3.25 -21.88
CA ARG A 203 -1.65 3.49 -22.94
C ARG A 203 -1.20 4.57 -23.93
N ALA A 204 -0.64 5.67 -23.45
CA ALA A 204 -0.24 6.80 -24.29
C ALA A 204 0.90 6.44 -25.26
N VAL A 205 1.90 5.66 -24.81
CA VAL A 205 3.00 5.22 -25.68
C VAL A 205 2.59 4.17 -26.71
N THR A 206 1.45 3.51 -26.51
CA THR A 206 0.88 2.57 -27.50
C THR A 206 0.06 3.26 -28.60
N LEU A 207 -0.18 4.58 -28.48
CA LEU A 207 -0.89 5.34 -29.50
C LEU A 207 0.03 5.71 -30.67
N ASP A 208 -0.52 5.74 -31.88
CA ASP A 208 0.22 6.11 -33.09
C ASP A 208 0.62 7.59 -33.05
N GLY A 209 1.84 7.94 -33.46
CA GLY A 209 2.33 9.32 -33.37
C GLY A 209 2.72 9.80 -31.96
N SER A 210 2.57 8.95 -30.93
CA SER A 210 3.02 9.25 -29.55
C SER A 210 4.51 9.56 -29.44
N VAL A 211 5.32 8.86 -30.23
CA VAL A 211 6.78 9.03 -30.29
C VAL A 211 7.15 10.45 -30.73
N THR A 212 6.44 11.02 -31.71
CA THR A 212 6.66 12.40 -32.18
C THR A 212 6.40 13.41 -31.06
N GLY A 213 5.34 13.19 -30.28
CA GLY A 213 5.01 13.98 -29.10
C GLY A 213 6.11 13.95 -28.04
N ILE A 214 6.58 12.76 -27.67
CA ILE A 214 7.67 12.60 -26.69
C ILE A 214 8.96 13.25 -27.19
N PHE A 215 9.29 13.11 -28.48
CA PHE A 215 10.46 13.77 -29.06
C PHE A 215 10.34 15.28 -29.04
N TYR A 216 9.16 15.85 -29.27
CA TYR A 216 8.93 17.28 -29.13
C TYR A 216 9.19 17.76 -27.70
N PHE A 217 8.76 16.99 -26.69
CA PHE A 217 8.97 17.32 -25.28
C PHE A 217 10.45 17.30 -24.86
N ILE A 218 11.25 16.38 -25.40
CA ILE A 218 12.64 16.16 -24.97
C ILE A 218 13.65 16.95 -25.83
N THR A 219 13.37 17.19 -27.11
CA THR A 219 14.29 17.85 -28.03
C THR A 219 14.42 19.34 -27.71
N PRO A 220 15.63 19.86 -27.40
CA PRO A 220 15.80 21.27 -27.06
C PRO A 220 15.91 22.17 -28.29
N THR A 221 15.17 23.28 -28.28
CA THR A 221 15.41 24.41 -29.18
C THR A 221 16.53 25.30 -28.62
N TRP A 222 17.75 25.17 -29.16
CA TRP A 222 18.95 25.80 -28.60
C TRP A 222 18.92 27.34 -28.53
N GLU A 223 18.25 28.01 -29.47
CA GLU A 223 18.13 29.47 -29.49
C GLU A 223 17.39 30.02 -28.26
N LYS A 224 16.38 29.28 -27.80
CA LYS A 224 15.56 29.64 -26.65
C LYS A 224 16.35 29.63 -25.34
N LEU A 225 17.35 28.76 -25.17
CA LEU A 225 18.16 28.63 -23.93
C LEU A 225 18.91 29.91 -23.53
N LEU A 226 19.22 30.78 -24.50
CA LEU A 226 19.90 32.05 -24.26
C LEU A 226 18.97 33.13 -23.71
N THR A 227 17.66 32.90 -23.73
CA THR A 227 16.68 33.85 -23.22
C THR A 227 16.56 33.75 -21.70
N PRO A 228 16.75 34.84 -20.93
CA PRO A 228 16.64 34.80 -19.46
C PRO A 228 15.23 34.42 -18.96
N MET A 229 14.20 34.58 -19.79
CA MET A 229 12.81 34.25 -19.45
C MET A 229 12.61 32.76 -19.14
N ILE A 230 13.31 31.86 -19.82
CA ILE A 230 13.19 30.40 -19.56
C ILE A 230 13.73 30.04 -18.18
N TRP A 231 14.80 30.72 -17.75
CA TRP A 231 15.37 30.55 -16.41
C TRP A 231 14.42 31.06 -15.33
N TYR A 232 13.70 32.15 -15.58
CA TYR A 232 12.60 32.61 -14.72
C TYR A 232 11.51 31.54 -14.59
N HIS A 233 11.01 31.01 -15.71
CA HIS A 233 9.98 29.97 -15.70
C HIS A 233 10.45 28.69 -14.99
N ALA A 234 11.72 28.33 -15.11
CA ALA A 234 12.31 27.18 -14.42
C ALA A 234 12.32 27.36 -12.89
N VAL A 235 12.71 28.54 -12.38
CA VAL A 235 12.65 28.82 -10.94
C VAL A 235 11.22 28.91 -10.43
N ALA A 236 10.34 29.61 -11.14
CA ALA A 236 8.93 29.69 -10.80
C ALA A 236 8.33 28.28 -10.68
N GLN A 237 8.53 27.44 -11.70
CA GLN A 237 8.01 26.08 -11.69
C GLN A 237 8.58 25.25 -10.54
N CYS A 238 9.88 25.37 -10.22
CA CYS A 238 10.48 24.69 -9.09
C CYS A 238 9.86 25.10 -7.75
N PHE A 239 9.56 26.40 -7.57
CA PHE A 239 8.98 26.93 -6.33
C PHE A 239 7.56 26.42 -6.12
N PHE A 240 6.74 26.47 -7.17
CA PHE A 240 5.36 25.98 -7.12
C PHE A 240 5.28 24.46 -6.98
N SER A 241 6.14 23.71 -7.67
CA SER A 241 6.19 22.24 -7.59
C SER A 241 6.60 21.77 -6.20
N LEU A 242 7.69 22.31 -5.65
CA LEU A 242 8.16 21.90 -4.33
C LEU A 242 7.40 22.54 -3.17
N THR A 243 6.54 23.52 -3.44
CA THR A 243 5.82 24.35 -2.45
C THR A 243 6.74 25.09 -1.47
N VAL A 244 7.96 25.42 -1.92
CA VAL A 244 8.93 26.20 -1.13
C VAL A 244 8.53 27.67 -1.10
N CYS A 245 8.89 28.37 -0.02
CA CYS A 245 8.55 29.78 0.24
C CYS A 245 7.07 30.06 0.54
N PHE A 246 6.23 29.03 0.62
CA PHE A 246 4.81 29.16 1.01
C PHE A 246 4.55 28.75 2.48
N GLY A 247 5.59 28.32 3.20
CA GLY A 247 5.51 27.93 4.62
C GLY A 247 4.91 26.53 4.90
N ALA A 248 4.40 25.84 3.88
CA ALA A 248 3.84 24.50 4.01
C ALA A 248 4.91 23.46 4.41
N VAL A 249 6.10 23.51 3.77
CA VAL A 249 7.22 22.62 4.06
C VAL A 249 7.68 22.74 5.52
N VAL A 250 7.85 23.99 6.00
CA VAL A 250 8.21 24.30 7.39
C VAL A 250 7.20 23.69 8.36
N MET A 251 5.90 23.83 8.08
CA MET A 251 4.85 23.33 8.95
C MET A 251 4.90 21.80 9.09
N PHE A 252 5.02 21.05 7.99
CA PHE A 252 5.10 19.60 8.10
C PHE A 252 6.39 19.14 8.77
N ALA A 253 7.51 19.78 8.47
CA ALA A 253 8.79 19.48 9.12
C ALA A 253 8.78 19.78 10.63
N SER A 254 7.99 20.75 11.09
CA SER A 254 7.84 21.06 12.53
C SER A 254 7.26 19.94 13.37
N HIS A 255 6.64 18.94 12.76
CA HIS A 255 6.10 17.75 13.43
C HIS A 255 7.07 16.56 13.43
N ASN A 256 8.23 16.69 12.79
CA ASN A 256 9.25 15.64 12.79
C ASN A 256 9.88 15.48 14.17
N ARG A 257 10.40 14.28 14.45
CA ARG A 257 11.26 14.07 15.61
C ARG A 257 12.55 14.87 15.44
N PHE A 258 13.13 15.38 16.53
CA PHE A 258 14.31 16.24 16.48
C PHE A 258 15.51 15.61 15.74
N HIS A 259 15.78 14.32 15.96
CA HIS A 259 16.87 13.59 15.29
C HIS A 259 16.44 12.82 14.03
N HIS A 260 15.30 13.18 13.42
CA HIS A 260 14.86 12.54 12.19
C HIS A 260 15.76 12.92 11.01
N ASP A 261 16.08 11.96 10.14
CA ASP A 261 16.96 12.17 8.98
C ASP A 261 16.22 12.88 7.85
N LEU A 262 16.06 14.19 8.01
CA LEU A 262 15.43 15.06 7.02
C LEU A 262 16.27 15.21 5.74
N TYR A 263 17.58 14.97 5.78
CA TYR A 263 18.44 15.06 4.59
C TYR A 263 18.03 14.01 3.57
N ARG A 264 17.85 12.77 4.03
CA ARG A 264 17.36 11.68 3.18
C ARG A 264 15.98 12.00 2.61
N ASP A 265 15.06 12.46 3.45
CA ASP A 265 13.68 12.74 3.03
C ASP A 265 13.60 13.88 2.01
N ALA A 266 14.35 14.97 2.22
CA ALA A 266 14.46 16.08 1.29
C ALA A 266 14.96 15.61 -0.09
N MET A 267 15.96 14.72 -0.14
CA MET A 267 16.48 14.21 -1.40
C MET A 267 15.49 13.29 -2.12
N ILE A 268 14.75 12.47 -1.38
CA ILE A 268 13.72 11.59 -1.93
C ILE A 268 12.58 12.43 -2.52
N VAL A 269 12.02 13.37 -1.75
CA VAL A 269 10.85 14.15 -2.17
C VAL A 269 11.15 14.99 -3.40
N THR A 270 12.26 15.73 -3.41
CA THR A 270 12.66 16.59 -4.55
C THR A 270 12.95 15.79 -5.82
N THR A 271 13.48 14.58 -5.68
CA THR A 271 13.75 13.69 -6.82
C THR A 271 12.44 13.07 -7.35
N LEU A 272 11.54 12.64 -6.46
CA LEU A 272 10.23 12.10 -6.84
C LEU A 272 9.35 13.17 -7.50
N ASP A 273 9.39 14.41 -7.02
CA ASP A 273 8.69 15.55 -7.62
C ASP A 273 9.07 15.75 -9.10
N THR A 274 10.38 15.75 -9.37
CA THR A 274 10.92 15.87 -10.73
C THR A 274 10.60 14.67 -11.59
N PHE A 275 10.74 13.46 -11.04
CA PHE A 275 10.36 12.24 -11.73
C PHE A 275 8.88 12.27 -12.14
N THR A 276 8.00 12.72 -11.25
CA THR A 276 6.56 12.81 -11.52
C THR A 276 6.26 13.83 -12.62
N SER A 277 6.94 14.97 -12.60
CA SER A 277 6.81 16.03 -13.61
C SER A 277 7.24 15.55 -15.00
N LEU A 278 8.37 14.83 -15.09
CA LEU A 278 8.85 14.23 -16.32
C LEU A 278 7.93 13.10 -16.81
N LEU A 279 7.47 12.24 -15.90
CA LEU A 279 6.54 11.15 -16.20
C LEU A 279 5.21 11.67 -16.74
N ALA A 280 4.66 12.71 -16.09
CA ALA A 280 3.46 13.38 -16.56
C ALA A 280 3.69 14.08 -17.90
N GLY A 281 4.81 14.79 -18.06
CA GLY A 281 5.22 15.39 -19.34
C GLY A 281 5.25 14.37 -20.48
N CYS A 282 5.98 13.27 -20.32
CA CYS A 282 6.03 12.21 -21.33
C CYS A 282 4.64 11.63 -21.65
N THR A 283 3.83 11.36 -20.62
CA THR A 283 2.47 10.83 -20.80
C THR A 283 1.61 11.81 -21.61
N ILE A 284 1.66 13.08 -21.27
CA ILE A 284 0.85 14.14 -21.86
C ILE A 284 1.27 14.43 -23.29
N PHE A 285 2.56 14.59 -23.54
CA PHE A 285 3.04 14.87 -24.88
C PHE A 285 2.88 13.66 -25.80
N ALA A 286 2.95 12.44 -25.30
CA ALA A 286 2.59 11.24 -26.07
C ALA A 286 1.13 11.28 -26.55
N ILE A 287 0.20 11.66 -25.68
CA ILE A 287 -1.22 11.82 -26.04
C ILE A 287 -1.40 12.95 -27.07
N LEU A 288 -0.74 14.09 -26.86
CA LEU A 288 -0.81 15.23 -27.79
C LEU A 288 -0.20 14.91 -29.16
N GLY A 289 0.83 14.06 -29.22
CA GLY A 289 1.41 13.58 -30.47
C GLY A 289 0.43 12.75 -31.29
N ASN A 290 -0.32 11.85 -30.63
CA ASN A 290 -1.41 11.11 -31.28
C ASN A 290 -2.51 12.05 -31.78
N LEU A 291 -2.94 13.00 -30.95
CA LEU A 291 -3.97 13.97 -31.32
C LEU A 291 -3.56 14.84 -32.53
N SER A 292 -2.31 15.32 -32.58
CA SER A 292 -1.76 16.06 -33.72
C SER A 292 -1.80 15.23 -35.01
N ARG A 293 -1.49 13.94 -34.91
CA ARG A 293 -1.50 13.00 -36.02
C ARG A 293 -2.92 12.74 -36.54
N GLU A 294 -3.88 12.53 -35.64
CA GLU A 294 -5.29 12.34 -35.97
C GLU A 294 -5.91 13.57 -36.65
N LEU A 295 -5.52 14.77 -36.23
CA LEU A 295 -5.97 16.03 -36.82
C LEU A 295 -5.26 16.39 -38.14
N GLY A 296 -4.26 15.61 -38.56
CA GLY A 296 -3.47 15.88 -39.76
C GLY A 296 -2.61 17.16 -39.67
N ILE A 297 -2.31 17.60 -38.45
CA ILE A 297 -1.49 18.79 -38.20
C ILE A 297 -0.05 18.36 -37.89
N GLU A 298 0.92 18.88 -38.65
CA GLU A 298 2.34 18.52 -38.49
C GLU A 298 2.98 19.16 -37.25
N ASP A 299 2.47 20.33 -36.82
CA ASP A 299 2.98 21.04 -35.67
C ASP A 299 2.12 20.79 -34.42
N ILE A 300 2.70 20.00 -33.49
CA ILE A 300 2.13 19.72 -32.17
C ILE A 300 1.83 21.02 -31.41
N SER A 301 2.51 22.13 -31.72
CA SER A 301 2.29 23.39 -31.01
C SER A 301 0.89 23.98 -31.18
N THR A 302 0.17 23.57 -32.23
CA THR A 302 -1.16 24.07 -32.56
C THR A 302 -2.29 23.37 -31.79
N VAL A 303 -2.04 22.13 -31.31
CA VAL A 303 -3.01 21.32 -30.57
C VAL A 303 -2.94 21.53 -29.06
N VAL A 304 -1.86 22.13 -28.56
CA VAL A 304 -1.72 22.46 -27.14
C VAL A 304 -2.52 23.73 -26.82
N ARG A 305 -3.46 23.63 -25.88
CA ARG A 305 -4.23 24.78 -25.37
C ARG A 305 -3.59 25.36 -24.11
N GLY A 306 -3.68 26.68 -23.96
CA GLY A 306 -3.02 27.39 -22.86
C GLY A 306 -3.69 27.22 -21.49
N GLY A 307 -2.89 27.24 -20.42
CA GLY A 307 -3.37 27.31 -19.04
C GLY A 307 -4.25 26.12 -18.60
N THR A 308 -5.40 26.40 -17.98
CA THR A 308 -6.37 25.37 -17.54
C THR A 308 -6.97 24.60 -18.73
N GLY A 309 -6.96 25.20 -19.93
CA GLY A 309 -7.42 24.57 -21.16
C GLY A 309 -6.66 23.29 -21.49
N LEU A 310 -5.37 23.18 -21.17
CA LEU A 310 -4.62 21.95 -21.37
C LEU A 310 -5.25 20.77 -20.61
N ALA A 311 -5.70 21.01 -19.38
CA ALA A 311 -6.25 19.99 -18.50
C ALA A 311 -7.70 19.60 -18.83
N PHE A 312 -8.51 20.58 -19.20
CA PHE A 312 -9.97 20.44 -19.33
C PHE A 312 -10.48 20.47 -20.78
N ILE A 313 -9.60 20.71 -21.76
CA ILE A 313 -9.90 20.67 -23.19
C ILE A 313 -9.09 19.53 -23.81
N SER A 314 -7.76 19.61 -23.84
CA SER A 314 -6.92 18.65 -24.61
C SER A 314 -6.94 17.20 -24.07
N TYR A 315 -7.14 16.98 -22.77
CA TYR A 315 -7.16 15.63 -22.18
C TYR A 315 -8.51 14.90 -22.22
N PRO A 316 -9.65 15.54 -21.88
CA PRO A 316 -10.96 14.90 -21.99
C PRO A 316 -11.28 14.36 -23.40
N GLU A 317 -10.66 14.90 -24.45
CA GLU A 317 -10.76 14.41 -25.84
C GLU A 317 -10.19 13.00 -26.02
N THR A 318 -9.24 12.56 -25.17
CA THR A 318 -8.51 11.30 -25.34
C THR A 318 -8.71 10.32 -24.17
N ILE A 319 -8.82 10.81 -22.93
CA ILE A 319 -8.95 9.99 -21.71
C ILE A 319 -9.82 10.68 -20.66
N ALA A 320 -10.99 10.12 -20.32
CA ALA A 320 -11.96 10.79 -19.44
C ALA A 320 -11.94 10.31 -17.97
N LYS A 321 -12.31 9.06 -17.68
CA LYS A 321 -12.76 8.67 -16.33
C LYS A 321 -11.65 8.62 -15.26
N PHE A 322 -10.61 7.81 -15.48
CA PHE A 322 -9.53 7.62 -14.50
C PHE A 322 -8.62 8.86 -14.37
N PHE A 323 -8.54 9.66 -15.43
CA PHE A 323 -7.74 10.88 -15.44
C PHE A 323 -8.28 11.95 -14.50
N PHE A 324 -9.58 12.26 -14.54
CA PHE A 324 -10.19 13.23 -13.62
C PHE A 324 -10.20 12.74 -12.17
N ALA A 325 -10.33 11.42 -11.94
CA ALA A 325 -10.19 10.84 -10.61
C ALA A 325 -8.78 11.07 -10.02
N MET A 326 -7.74 10.87 -10.84
CA MET A 326 -6.36 11.17 -10.46
C MET A 326 -6.15 12.66 -10.17
N LEU A 327 -6.62 13.54 -11.04
CA LEU A 327 -6.48 15.00 -10.85
C LEU A 327 -7.17 15.47 -9.56
N PHE A 328 -8.38 14.96 -9.28
CA PHE A 328 -9.11 15.30 -8.06
C PHE A 328 -8.35 14.83 -6.81
N VAL A 329 -7.82 13.61 -6.80
CA VAL A 329 -7.02 13.07 -5.68
C VAL A 329 -5.73 13.87 -5.45
N LEU A 330 -5.03 14.26 -6.53
CA LEU A 330 -3.87 15.15 -6.43
C LEU A 330 -4.25 16.54 -5.91
N GLY A 331 -5.41 17.06 -6.33
CA GLY A 331 -5.98 18.29 -5.81
C GLY A 331 -6.15 18.24 -4.30
N ILE A 332 -6.77 17.17 -3.77
CA ILE A 332 -6.92 16.97 -2.32
C ILE A 332 -5.55 16.98 -1.64
N GLY A 333 -4.56 16.29 -2.21
CA GLY A 333 -3.20 16.22 -1.66
C GLY A 333 -2.48 17.56 -1.59
N SER A 334 -2.68 18.44 -2.57
CA SER A 334 -2.17 19.82 -2.57
C SER A 334 -2.92 20.69 -1.56
N GLU A 335 -4.26 20.67 -1.59
CA GLU A 335 -5.13 21.49 -0.73
C GLU A 335 -4.95 21.19 0.76
N VAL A 336 -4.89 19.90 1.13
CA VAL A 336 -4.66 19.48 2.52
C VAL A 336 -3.36 20.07 3.06
N GLY A 337 -2.33 20.16 2.20
CA GLY A 337 -1.04 20.73 2.56
C GLY A 337 -1.11 22.22 2.86
N LEU A 338 -1.68 22.98 1.92
CA LEU A 338 -1.81 24.43 2.01
C LEU A 338 -2.75 24.84 3.16
N ALA A 339 -3.92 24.22 3.26
CA ALA A 339 -4.89 24.47 4.33
C ALA A 339 -4.32 24.15 5.72
N SER A 340 -3.58 23.04 5.86
CA SER A 340 -2.94 22.69 7.13
C SER A 340 -1.93 23.75 7.58
N ALA A 341 -1.25 24.42 6.64
CA ALA A 341 -0.26 25.45 6.95
C ALA A 341 -0.94 26.73 7.46
N ILE A 342 -2.06 27.15 6.86
CA ILE A 342 -2.90 28.25 7.38
C ILE A 342 -3.41 27.92 8.79
N ILE A 343 -3.96 26.72 8.97
CA ILE A 343 -4.50 26.27 10.27
C ILE A 343 -3.40 26.28 11.34
N ALA A 344 -2.20 25.81 11.02
CA ALA A 344 -1.07 25.82 11.94
C ALA A 344 -0.67 27.24 12.35
N ILE A 345 -0.61 28.19 11.40
CA ILE A 345 -0.30 29.60 11.68
C ILE A 345 -1.35 30.20 12.64
N ILE A 346 -2.64 29.97 12.37
CA ILE A 346 -3.74 30.50 13.20
C ILE A 346 -3.74 29.85 14.59
N HIS A 347 -3.59 28.52 14.67
CA HIS A 347 -3.50 27.79 15.94
C HIS A 347 -2.32 28.25 16.79
N ASP A 348 -1.21 28.60 16.16
CA ASP A 348 -0.04 29.13 16.85
C ASP A 348 -0.26 30.49 17.50
N GLN A 349 -1.14 31.34 16.94
CA GLN A 349 -1.53 32.62 17.54
C GLN A 349 -2.62 32.45 18.60
N PHE A 350 -3.52 31.46 18.44
CA PHE A 350 -4.65 31.20 19.34
C PHE A 350 -4.62 29.79 19.94
N PRO A 351 -3.61 29.45 20.77
CA PRO A 351 -3.41 28.08 21.29
C PRO A 351 -4.52 27.60 22.24
N LYS A 352 -5.37 28.51 22.73
CA LYS A 352 -6.51 28.17 23.59
C LYS A 352 -7.71 27.59 22.82
N VAL A 353 -7.79 27.82 21.51
CA VAL A 353 -8.89 27.35 20.68
C VAL A 353 -8.57 25.94 20.19
N ARG A 354 -9.52 25.01 20.28
CA ARG A 354 -9.30 23.63 19.81
C ARG A 354 -9.05 23.63 18.30
N TYR A 355 -8.05 22.85 17.88
CA TYR A 355 -7.63 22.71 16.48
C TYR A 355 -8.78 22.55 15.47
N TRP A 356 -9.77 21.70 15.77
CA TRP A 356 -10.87 21.43 14.83
C TRP A 356 -11.79 22.64 14.58
N HIS A 357 -11.97 23.54 15.55
CA HIS A 357 -12.74 24.77 15.34
C HIS A 357 -11.99 25.72 14.40
N ILE A 358 -10.66 25.80 14.54
CA ILE A 358 -9.82 26.58 13.64
C ILE A 358 -9.88 25.98 12.24
N ALA A 359 -9.76 24.65 12.12
CA ALA A 359 -9.89 23.97 10.83
C ALA A 359 -11.24 24.23 10.16
N ALA A 360 -12.35 24.12 10.91
CA ALA A 360 -13.69 24.42 10.39
C ALA A 360 -13.83 25.88 9.96
N GLY A 361 -13.33 26.82 10.79
CA GLY A 361 -13.33 28.25 10.49
C GLY A 361 -12.50 28.58 9.24
N THR A 362 -11.30 28.02 9.12
CA THR A 362 -10.44 28.20 7.94
C THR A 362 -11.11 27.67 6.68
N CYS A 363 -11.60 26.42 6.68
CA CYS A 363 -12.28 25.85 5.51
C CYS A 363 -13.54 26.65 5.13
N LEU A 364 -14.31 27.15 6.09
CA LEU A 364 -15.49 27.97 5.82
C LEU A 364 -15.10 29.33 5.21
N CYS A 365 -14.09 30.00 5.77
CA CYS A 365 -13.59 31.28 5.23
C CYS A 365 -13.06 31.10 3.81
N GLU A 366 -12.26 30.07 3.55
CA GLU A 366 -11.70 29.79 2.24
C GLU A 366 -12.76 29.36 1.22
N PHE A 367 -13.81 28.66 1.66
CA PHE A 367 -14.98 28.41 0.81
C PHE A 367 -15.66 29.71 0.36
N LEU A 368 -15.87 30.66 1.29
CA LEU A 368 -16.49 31.94 0.97
C LEU A 368 -15.63 32.80 0.02
N ILE A 369 -14.30 32.81 0.22
CA ILE A 369 -13.37 33.48 -0.69
C ILE A 369 -13.39 32.78 -2.06
N GLY A 370 -13.41 31.45 -2.06
CA GLY A 370 -13.41 30.62 -3.26
C GLY A 370 -14.59 30.86 -4.20
N LEU A 371 -15.72 31.38 -3.70
CA LEU A 371 -16.91 31.70 -4.51
C LEU A 371 -16.60 32.69 -5.64
N ILE A 372 -15.58 33.54 -5.48
CA ILE A 372 -15.16 34.51 -6.50
C ILE A 372 -14.65 33.80 -7.76
N TYR A 373 -13.98 32.64 -7.62
CA TYR A 373 -13.35 31.93 -8.74
C TYR A 373 -14.29 30.99 -9.49
N VAL A 374 -15.49 30.72 -8.96
CA VAL A 374 -16.53 29.91 -9.61
C VAL A 374 -17.62 30.76 -10.28
N THR A 375 -17.30 32.02 -10.56
CA THR A 375 -18.12 32.95 -11.34
C THR A 375 -17.79 32.85 -12.83
N PRO A 376 -18.65 33.38 -13.73
CA PRO A 376 -18.35 33.58 -15.15
C PRO A 376 -17.03 34.33 -15.44
N GLY A 377 -16.63 35.25 -14.54
CA GLY A 377 -15.35 35.95 -14.59
C GLY A 377 -14.23 35.28 -13.78
N GLY A 378 -14.44 34.05 -13.31
CA GLY A 378 -13.58 33.35 -12.37
C GLY A 378 -12.17 33.09 -12.89
N GLN A 379 -12.03 32.69 -14.17
CA GLN A 379 -10.70 32.45 -14.76
C GLN A 379 -9.85 33.72 -14.82
N PHE A 380 -10.45 34.88 -15.12
CA PHE A 380 -9.77 36.17 -15.03
C PHE A 380 -9.26 36.43 -13.60
N MET A 381 -10.04 36.08 -12.58
CA MET A 381 -9.64 36.23 -11.17
C MET A 381 -8.53 35.26 -10.77
N ILE A 382 -8.55 34.01 -11.25
CA ILE A 382 -7.47 33.05 -11.03
C ILE A 382 -6.15 33.57 -11.61
N THR A 383 -6.16 33.99 -12.88
CA THR A 383 -4.98 34.56 -13.54
C THR A 383 -4.49 35.84 -12.87
N PHE A 384 -5.41 36.72 -12.45
CA PHE A 384 -5.09 37.94 -11.73
C PHE A 384 -4.40 37.68 -10.38
N MET A 385 -4.96 36.79 -9.57
CA MET A 385 -4.40 36.44 -8.26
C MET A 385 -3.07 35.69 -8.40
N ASP A 386 -2.94 34.79 -9.37
CA ASP A 386 -1.68 34.08 -9.61
C ASP A 386 -0.56 35.05 -9.97
N TYR A 387 -0.83 36.02 -10.84
CA TYR A 387 0.18 36.99 -11.25
C TYR A 387 0.60 37.93 -10.11
N TYR A 388 -0.35 38.65 -9.49
CA TYR A 388 -0.05 39.73 -8.54
C TYR A 388 0.25 39.27 -7.12
N VAL A 389 -0.27 38.12 -6.68
CA VAL A 389 -0.23 37.70 -5.26
C VAL A 389 0.64 36.46 -5.02
N THR A 390 0.76 35.55 -5.99
CA THR A 390 1.54 34.31 -5.80
C THR A 390 2.84 34.29 -6.59
N SER A 391 2.80 34.31 -7.92
CA SER A 391 3.96 34.11 -8.80
C SER A 391 4.99 35.24 -8.67
N PHE A 392 4.56 36.51 -8.76
CA PHE A 392 5.47 37.65 -8.71
C PHE A 392 6.02 37.93 -7.30
N ILE A 393 5.26 37.60 -6.25
CA ILE A 393 5.65 37.84 -4.85
C ILE A 393 6.63 36.80 -4.34
N ALA A 394 6.48 35.52 -4.71
CA ALA A 394 7.20 34.40 -4.10
C ALA A 394 8.74 34.54 -4.08
N PHE A 395 9.33 35.23 -5.05
CA PHE A 395 10.78 35.44 -5.13
C PHE A 395 11.33 36.36 -4.03
N LEU A 396 10.51 37.30 -3.54
CA LEU A 396 10.97 38.29 -2.56
C LEU A 396 11.11 37.69 -1.14
N PRO A 397 10.12 36.96 -0.58
CA PRO A 397 10.31 36.15 0.61
C PRO A 397 11.50 35.20 0.50
N ALA A 398 11.69 34.55 -0.65
CA ALA A 398 12.78 33.62 -0.87
C ALA A 398 14.17 34.26 -0.73
N ALA A 399 14.36 35.43 -1.35
CA ALA A 399 15.60 36.18 -1.23
C ALA A 399 15.86 36.60 0.22
N PHE A 400 14.87 37.18 0.90
CA PHE A 400 15.03 37.66 2.27
C PHE A 400 15.17 36.52 3.30
N GLU A 401 14.59 35.35 3.06
CA GLU A 401 14.78 34.16 3.89
C GLU A 401 16.24 33.70 3.87
N MET A 402 16.85 33.62 2.69
CA MET A 402 18.27 33.29 2.55
C MET A 402 19.16 34.33 3.24
N ILE A 403 18.83 35.62 3.10
CA ILE A 403 19.53 36.72 3.78
C ILE A 403 19.45 36.56 5.29
N ALA A 404 18.25 36.26 5.81
CA ALA A 404 18.01 36.09 7.24
C ALA A 404 18.82 34.91 7.81
N VAL A 405 18.84 33.76 7.14
CA VAL A 405 19.57 32.59 7.63
C VAL A 405 21.08 32.70 7.43
N ALA A 406 21.52 33.06 6.22
CA ALA A 406 22.94 33.04 5.86
C ALA A 406 23.73 34.24 6.43
N TRP A 407 23.12 35.44 6.44
CA TRP A 407 23.81 36.68 6.80
C TRP A 407 23.38 37.28 8.15
N SER A 408 22.09 37.23 8.52
CA SER A 408 21.63 37.75 9.82
C SER A 408 21.90 36.79 10.97
N TYR A 409 21.44 35.54 10.88
CA TYR A 409 21.71 34.51 11.88
C TYR A 409 23.15 33.99 11.81
N GLY A 410 23.69 33.96 10.60
CA GLY A 410 25.05 33.53 10.30
C GLY A 410 25.08 32.06 9.89
N LEU A 411 25.59 31.79 8.69
CA LEU A 411 25.65 30.45 8.11
C LEU A 411 26.43 29.45 8.98
N SER A 412 27.50 29.87 9.65
CA SER A 412 28.26 28.98 10.55
C SER A 412 27.43 28.54 11.75
N ASN A 413 26.62 29.44 12.32
CA ASN A 413 25.74 29.10 13.45
C ASN A 413 24.66 28.12 12.99
N PHE A 414 24.05 28.37 11.83
CA PHE A 414 23.06 27.49 11.24
C PHE A 414 23.61 26.09 10.95
N LEU A 415 24.82 25.98 10.38
CA LEU A 415 25.44 24.68 10.10
C LEU A 415 25.79 23.91 11.37
N ASN A 416 26.19 24.61 12.45
CA ASN A 416 26.42 23.97 13.74
C ASN A 416 25.12 23.44 14.36
N ASP A 417 24.01 24.17 14.23
CA ASP A 417 22.68 23.72 14.66
C ASP A 417 22.19 22.52 13.85
N VAL A 418 22.48 22.48 12.56
CA VAL A 418 22.20 21.32 11.68
C VAL A 418 23.04 20.11 12.08
N GLU A 419 24.34 20.30 12.33
CA GLU A 419 25.22 19.22 12.79
C GLU A 419 24.75 18.67 14.14
N PHE A 420 24.30 19.54 15.04
CA PHE A 420 23.71 19.15 16.32
C PHE A 420 22.42 18.33 16.15
N MET A 421 21.52 18.77 15.27
CA MET A 421 20.23 18.10 15.04
C MET A 421 20.40 16.75 14.32
N LEU A 422 21.18 16.72 13.23
CA LEU A 422 21.34 15.55 12.35
C LEU A 422 22.51 14.64 12.71
N LYS A 423 23.38 15.04 13.65
CA LYS A 423 24.65 14.36 13.97
C LYS A 423 25.52 14.11 12.73
N ARG A 424 25.43 14.98 11.72
CA ARG A 424 26.12 14.87 10.43
C ARG A 424 26.54 16.25 9.93
N ARG A 425 27.77 16.36 9.45
CA ARG A 425 28.25 17.54 8.72
C ARG A 425 27.77 17.53 7.28
N LEU A 426 27.18 18.64 6.84
CA LEU A 426 26.80 18.85 5.45
C LEU A 426 28.05 19.19 4.60
N SER A 427 28.04 18.75 3.34
CA SER A 427 29.12 19.01 2.39
C SER A 427 29.23 20.48 2.00
N ILE A 428 30.42 20.87 1.48
CA ILE A 428 30.72 22.24 1.02
C ILE A 428 29.72 22.75 -0.02
N PHE A 429 29.16 21.85 -0.84
CA PHE A 429 28.09 22.17 -1.80
C PHE A 429 26.94 22.99 -1.18
N TRP A 430 26.40 22.55 -0.05
CA TRP A 430 25.27 23.23 0.62
C TRP A 430 25.66 24.61 1.14
N ARG A 431 26.89 24.73 1.63
CA ARG A 431 27.45 26.00 2.11
C ARG A 431 27.53 27.03 0.98
N ILE A 432 28.00 26.63 -0.20
CA ILE A 432 28.07 27.50 -1.38
C ILE A 432 26.66 27.85 -1.88
N CYS A 433 25.76 26.87 -1.93
CA CYS A 433 24.39 27.08 -2.38
C CYS A 433 23.65 28.08 -1.51
N TRP A 434 23.72 27.96 -0.19
CA TRP A 434 23.00 28.84 0.73
C TRP A 434 23.63 30.22 0.91
N SER A 435 24.95 30.37 0.75
CA SER A 435 25.62 31.66 0.94
C SER A 435 25.63 32.56 -0.29
N ILE A 436 25.76 31.98 -1.48
CA ILE A 436 26.09 32.74 -2.70
C ILE A 436 25.16 32.37 -3.85
N LEU A 437 25.08 31.08 -4.20
CA LEU A 437 24.52 30.66 -5.48
C LEU A 437 22.99 30.81 -5.53
N THR A 438 22.27 30.29 -4.53
CA THR A 438 20.80 30.42 -4.43
C THR A 438 20.36 31.89 -4.29
N PRO A 439 20.86 32.68 -3.32
CA PRO A 439 20.43 34.07 -3.20
C PRO A 439 20.80 34.92 -4.42
N GLY A 440 21.95 34.66 -5.04
CA GLY A 440 22.37 35.35 -6.27
C GLY A 440 21.41 35.08 -7.43
N ILE A 441 21.08 33.82 -7.70
CA ILE A 441 20.15 33.44 -8.79
C ILE A 441 18.76 34.03 -8.54
N VAL A 442 18.22 33.92 -7.32
CA VAL A 442 16.89 34.45 -6.98
C VAL A 442 16.85 35.98 -7.12
N LEU A 443 17.88 36.70 -6.67
CA LEU A 443 17.96 38.16 -6.80
C LEU A 443 18.07 38.61 -8.26
N VAL A 444 18.91 37.96 -9.07
CA VAL A 444 19.05 38.27 -10.50
C VAL A 444 17.72 38.09 -11.21
N ILE A 445 17.01 37.00 -10.93
CA ILE A 445 15.70 36.72 -11.53
C ILE A 445 14.66 37.73 -11.04
N PHE A 446 14.66 38.08 -9.75
CA PHE A 446 13.76 39.10 -9.20
C PHE A 446 13.94 40.45 -9.91
N PHE A 447 15.17 40.95 -10.01
CA PHE A 447 15.46 42.21 -10.70
C PHE A 447 15.15 42.14 -12.19
N TYR A 448 15.43 41.01 -12.85
CA TYR A 448 15.10 40.80 -14.25
C TYR A 448 13.58 40.86 -14.50
N THR A 449 12.81 40.20 -13.63
CA THR A 449 11.33 40.18 -13.72
C THR A 449 10.76 41.58 -13.48
N PHE A 450 11.36 42.35 -12.56
CA PHE A 450 10.98 43.74 -12.32
C PHE A 450 11.34 44.66 -13.51
N ALA A 451 12.49 44.44 -14.15
CA ALA A 451 12.95 45.23 -15.28
C ALA A 451 12.17 44.96 -16.58
N ASN A 452 11.69 43.74 -16.78
CA ASN A 452 10.96 43.31 -17.98
C ASN A 452 9.48 43.02 -17.67
N LEU A 453 8.86 43.93 -16.91
CA LEU A 453 7.52 43.72 -16.42
C LEU A 453 6.49 43.87 -17.54
N GLU A 454 6.00 42.76 -18.05
CA GLU A 454 4.92 42.74 -19.05
C GLU A 454 3.55 42.90 -18.39
N LEU A 455 2.69 43.73 -18.98
CA LEU A 455 1.30 43.87 -18.52
C LEU A 455 0.56 42.54 -18.63
N LEU A 456 -0.14 42.16 -17.56
CA LEU A 456 -0.96 40.95 -17.51
C LEU A 456 -2.02 40.95 -18.62
N LYS A 457 -2.15 39.83 -19.32
CA LYS A 457 -3.17 39.56 -20.35
C LYS A 457 -3.85 38.22 -20.08
N TYR A 458 -5.11 38.10 -20.47
CA TYR A 458 -5.84 36.83 -20.49
C TYR A 458 -6.47 36.64 -21.87
N ASN A 459 -6.29 35.47 -22.50
CA ASN A 459 -6.75 35.19 -23.87
C ASN A 459 -6.45 36.33 -24.87
N LYS A 460 -5.22 36.86 -24.84
CA LYS A 460 -4.73 37.99 -25.66
C LYS A 460 -5.42 39.34 -25.43
N LYS A 461 -6.33 39.45 -24.45
CA LYS A 461 -6.99 40.70 -24.06
C LYS A 461 -6.33 41.33 -22.82
N PHE A 462 -6.29 42.65 -22.77
CA PHE A 462 -5.77 43.42 -21.64
C PHE A 462 -6.85 43.62 -20.57
N TYR A 463 -6.41 43.73 -19.32
CA TYR A 463 -7.28 44.10 -18.20
C TYR A 463 -7.54 45.62 -18.21
N PRO A 464 -8.66 46.09 -17.66
CA PRO A 464 -8.91 47.51 -17.47
C PRO A 464 -7.93 48.11 -16.47
N TYR A 465 -7.61 49.40 -16.63
CA TYR A 465 -6.62 50.09 -15.81
C TYR A 465 -6.94 50.05 -14.30
N SER A 466 -8.23 50.11 -13.93
CA SER A 466 -8.68 49.97 -12.55
C SER A 466 -8.25 48.65 -11.89
N VAL A 467 -8.26 47.54 -12.64
CA VAL A 467 -7.84 46.22 -12.15
C VAL A 467 -6.33 46.16 -11.96
N TYR A 468 -5.54 46.78 -12.85
CA TYR A 468 -4.10 46.90 -12.66
C TYR A 468 -3.75 47.67 -11.37
N VAL A 469 -4.44 48.77 -11.09
CA VAL A 469 -4.26 49.53 -9.84
C VAL A 469 -4.56 48.66 -8.62
N VAL A 470 -5.65 47.91 -8.63
CA VAL A 470 -6.00 46.97 -7.55
C VAL A 470 -4.92 45.90 -7.38
N GLY A 471 -4.41 45.33 -8.48
CA GLY A 471 -3.33 44.35 -8.46
C GLY A 471 -2.06 44.87 -7.80
N TRP A 472 -1.65 46.09 -8.15
CA TRP A 472 -0.49 46.75 -7.53
C TRP A 472 -0.69 47.10 -6.06
N ILE A 473 -1.92 47.43 -5.65
CA ILE A 473 -2.27 47.62 -4.24
C ILE A 473 -2.12 46.30 -3.46
N LEU A 474 -2.68 45.21 -3.96
CA LEU A 474 -2.58 43.89 -3.33
C LEU A 474 -1.12 43.42 -3.22
N PHE A 475 -0.35 43.61 -4.30
CA PHE A 475 1.09 43.36 -4.30
C PHE A 475 1.81 44.17 -3.22
N SER A 476 1.53 45.47 -3.15
CA SER A 476 2.14 46.37 -2.17
C SER A 476 1.79 45.98 -0.73
N ILE A 477 0.55 45.54 -0.46
CA ILE A 477 0.13 45.09 0.88
C ILE A 477 0.97 43.93 1.37
N ALA A 478 1.27 42.96 0.52
CA ALA A 478 2.08 41.80 0.87
C ALA A 478 3.58 42.14 0.97
N VAL A 479 4.11 42.93 0.04
CA VAL A 479 5.53 43.30 0.01
C VAL A 479 5.90 44.25 1.16
N LEU A 480 5.07 45.24 1.47
CA LEU A 480 5.33 46.23 2.51
C LEU A 480 5.38 45.61 3.92
N GLN A 481 4.90 44.38 4.12
CA GLN A 481 5.04 43.69 5.41
C GLN A 481 6.50 43.52 5.82
N ILE A 482 7.40 43.22 4.87
CA ILE A 482 8.83 43.01 5.19
C ILE A 482 9.46 44.28 5.79
N PRO A 483 9.47 45.45 5.12
CA PRO A 483 10.04 46.66 5.69
C PRO A 483 9.26 47.19 6.90
N LEU A 484 7.92 47.05 6.92
CA LEU A 484 7.10 47.47 8.06
C LEU A 484 7.51 46.74 9.35
N TRP A 485 7.70 45.41 9.29
CA TRP A 485 8.09 44.63 10.46
C TRP A 485 9.54 44.84 10.87
N ILE A 486 10.45 45.17 9.94
CA ILE A 486 11.80 45.63 10.27
C ILE A 486 11.73 46.91 11.12
N VAL A 487 10.93 47.90 10.67
CA VAL A 487 10.74 49.16 11.41
C VAL A 487 10.11 48.90 12.78
N ILE A 488 9.02 48.11 12.85
CA ILE A 488 8.36 47.76 14.12
C ILE A 488 9.35 47.07 15.08
N ALA A 489 10.16 46.13 14.60
CA ALA A 489 11.13 45.43 15.43
C ALA A 489 12.22 46.35 15.99
N ILE A 490 12.69 47.32 15.20
CA ILE A 490 13.67 48.33 15.63
C ILE A 490 13.07 49.24 16.71
N PHE A 491 11.85 49.75 16.51
CA PHE A 491 11.21 50.70 17.43
C PHE A 491 10.57 50.06 18.67
N ARG A 492 10.39 48.74 18.70
CA ARG A 492 9.88 48.01 19.87
C ARG A 492 10.75 48.20 21.12
N ASN A 493 12.05 48.41 20.95
CA ASN A 493 13.03 48.64 22.04
C ASN A 493 13.55 50.09 22.04
N ARG A 494 12.66 51.07 21.84
CA ARG A 494 12.92 52.53 21.84
C ARG A 494 13.77 53.05 23.02
N SER A 495 13.81 52.32 24.13
CA SER A 495 14.57 52.69 25.33
C SER A 495 16.09 52.53 25.18
N LEU A 496 16.58 51.87 24.12
CA LEU A 496 18.01 51.64 23.88
C LEU A 496 18.60 52.63 22.85
N PRO A 497 19.93 52.84 22.82
CA PRO A 497 20.59 53.58 21.76
C PRO A 497 20.34 52.95 20.38
N PHE A 498 20.19 53.76 19.32
CA PHE A 498 19.83 53.32 17.97
C PHE A 498 20.67 52.14 17.43
N ARG A 499 21.99 52.15 17.66
CA ARG A 499 22.88 51.05 17.25
C ARG A 499 22.57 49.72 17.97
N LYS A 500 22.16 49.78 19.25
CA LYS A 500 21.75 48.61 20.04
C LYS A 500 20.33 48.16 19.68
N MET A 501 19.44 49.09 19.32
CA MET A 501 18.09 48.78 18.81
C MET A 501 18.17 47.91 17.55
N ILE A 502 18.95 48.36 16.54
CA ILE A 502 19.15 47.59 15.30
C ILE A 502 19.74 46.22 15.62
N ARG A 503 20.80 46.16 16.43
CA ARG A 503 21.47 44.89 16.76
C ARG A 503 20.53 43.88 17.43
N GLN A 504 19.64 44.33 18.32
CA GLN A 504 18.67 43.43 18.96
C GLN A 504 17.55 42.97 18.02
N ALA A 505 17.14 43.78 17.05
CA ALA A 505 16.08 43.42 16.10
C ALA A 505 16.47 42.24 15.19
N PHE A 506 17.76 42.09 14.87
CA PHE A 506 18.32 41.04 14.03
C PHE A 506 18.90 39.85 14.81
N GLN A 507 18.88 39.90 16.15
CA GLN A 507 19.33 38.80 17.00
C GLN A 507 18.20 37.81 17.30
N PRO A 508 18.51 36.52 17.48
CA PRO A 508 17.51 35.51 17.82
C PRO A 508 16.84 35.81 19.16
N SER A 509 15.52 35.64 19.19
CA SER A 509 14.70 35.72 20.40
C SER A 509 15.03 34.58 21.37
N LYS A 510 14.73 34.76 22.66
CA LYS A 510 14.86 33.69 23.68
C LYS A 510 14.01 32.44 23.37
N SER A 511 12.97 32.61 22.56
CA SER A 511 12.06 31.55 22.09
C SER A 511 12.56 30.80 20.85
N TRP A 512 13.72 31.20 20.29
CA TRP A 512 14.39 30.45 19.22
C TRP A 512 15.25 29.33 19.81
N GLY A 513 15.15 28.12 19.24
CA GLY A 513 15.86 26.92 19.68
C GLY A 513 14.93 25.71 19.84
N PRO A 514 15.50 24.54 20.21
CA PRO A 514 14.74 23.31 20.41
C PRO A 514 13.78 23.41 21.60
N SER A 515 12.78 22.53 21.65
CA SER A 515 11.78 22.49 22.72
C SER A 515 12.42 22.32 24.12
N ASN A 516 11.79 22.83 25.18
CA ASN A 516 12.36 22.93 26.53
C ASN A 516 12.99 21.62 27.05
N ALA A 517 12.40 20.45 26.77
CA ALA A 517 12.93 19.15 27.23
C ALA A 517 14.28 18.75 26.59
N GLU A 518 14.59 19.27 25.41
CA GLU A 518 15.89 19.07 24.73
C GLU A 518 16.86 20.22 25.03
N ARG A 519 16.33 21.41 25.34
CA ARG A 519 17.11 22.53 25.89
C ARG A 519 17.73 22.15 27.24
N ASP A 520 16.98 21.48 28.10
CA ASP A 520 17.47 20.98 29.39
C ASP A 520 18.62 19.97 29.20
N LYS A 521 18.54 19.09 28.18
CA LYS A 521 19.65 18.19 27.81
C LYS A 521 20.90 18.92 27.33
N LYS A 522 20.73 20.07 26.67
CA LYS A 522 21.83 20.92 26.17
C LYS A 522 22.49 21.72 27.30
N GLU A 523 21.73 22.17 28.30
CA GLU A 523 22.27 22.82 29.51
C GLU A 523 22.90 21.81 30.49
N LEU A 524 22.44 20.56 30.49
CA LEU A 524 22.95 19.49 31.37
C LEU A 524 24.30 18.87 30.95
N GLY A 525 24.91 19.27 29.84
CA GLY A 525 26.32 18.99 29.56
C GLY A 525 26.77 17.53 29.73
N PHE A 526 25.92 16.55 29.42
CA PHE A 526 26.31 15.13 29.46
C PHE A 526 27.00 14.71 28.16
N ASP A 527 28.21 15.24 27.96
CA ASP A 527 29.25 14.56 27.20
C ASP A 527 30.53 14.72 28.02
N ASN A 528 30.97 13.61 28.65
CA ASN A 528 32.17 13.42 29.48
C ASN A 528 32.01 13.56 31.00
N VAL A 529 31.46 12.53 31.66
CA VAL A 529 32.01 12.02 32.93
C VAL A 529 31.84 10.50 32.96
N ILE A 530 32.83 9.79 32.42
CA ILE A 530 33.20 8.48 32.95
C ILE A 530 34.13 8.79 34.12
N PHE A 531 33.99 8.04 35.23
CA PHE A 531 34.74 8.13 36.49
C PHE A 531 34.21 9.13 37.54
N GLN A 532 33.28 8.66 38.37
CA GLN A 532 33.44 8.69 39.83
C GLN A 532 32.37 7.83 40.50
N ILE A 533 32.84 6.75 41.13
CA ILE A 533 32.16 6.05 42.21
C ILE A 533 32.22 7.00 43.41
N ASP A 534 31.09 7.31 44.03
CA ASP A 534 31.04 7.46 45.48
C ASP A 534 29.63 7.28 46.02
N GLU A 535 29.56 6.50 47.10
CA GLU A 535 28.37 6.24 47.90
C GLU A 535 27.92 7.49 48.65
N SER A 536 26.62 7.67 48.81
CA SER A 536 25.97 7.87 50.12
C SER A 536 24.50 8.23 49.92
N HIS A 537 23.60 7.46 50.54
CA HIS A 537 22.60 7.97 51.48
C HIS A 537 21.80 6.80 52.08
N VAL A 538 22.13 6.52 53.34
CA VAL A 538 21.37 5.69 54.28
C VAL A 538 20.07 6.40 54.61
N GLY A 539 18.95 5.66 54.53
CA GLY A 539 17.64 6.04 55.04
C GLY A 539 16.87 4.77 55.45
N ASN A 540 16.71 4.60 56.76
CA ASN A 540 16.13 3.44 57.45
C ASN A 540 14.73 3.02 56.99
N GLY A 541 14.49 1.70 56.94
CA GLY A 541 13.13 1.12 57.00
C GLY A 541 12.98 -0.29 56.43
N GLU A 542 13.00 -1.29 57.33
CA GLU A 542 12.48 -2.67 57.17
C GLU A 542 13.19 -3.63 56.19
N THR A 543 14.13 -4.40 56.74
CA THR A 543 14.81 -5.53 56.10
C THR A 543 13.88 -6.74 55.96
N ARG A 544 13.42 -7.03 54.73
CA ARG A 544 12.98 -8.38 54.35
C ARG A 544 14.20 -9.25 54.09
N TYR A 545 14.29 -10.37 54.80
CA TYR A 545 15.35 -11.36 54.69
C TYR A 545 15.24 -12.12 53.35
N TYR A 546 16.18 -11.90 52.43
CA TYR A 546 16.41 -12.78 51.28
C TYR A 546 17.67 -13.61 51.56
N PRO A 547 17.66 -14.94 51.35
CA PRO A 547 18.85 -15.76 51.57
C PRO A 547 19.96 -15.42 50.56
N GLU A 548 21.14 -15.07 51.09
CA GLU A 548 22.34 -14.57 50.39
C GLU A 548 23.04 -15.55 49.42
N ASN A 549 22.48 -16.73 49.13
CA ASN A 549 23.14 -17.71 48.26
C ASN A 549 22.69 -17.68 46.79
N SER A 550 21.89 -16.70 46.37
CA SER A 550 21.44 -16.60 44.97
C SER A 550 22.20 -15.58 44.12
N THR A 551 22.92 -14.63 44.72
CA THR A 551 23.62 -13.54 44.01
C THR A 551 24.92 -13.98 43.34
N ALA A 552 25.65 -14.94 43.89
CA ALA A 552 26.89 -15.44 43.29
C ALA A 552 26.67 -16.25 41.99
N VAL A 553 25.47 -16.80 41.77
CA VAL A 553 25.09 -17.48 40.51
C VAL A 553 24.48 -16.49 39.51
N LEU A 554 24.12 -15.28 39.95
CA LEU A 554 23.43 -14.27 39.14
C LEU A 554 24.37 -13.40 38.30
N ASP A 555 25.63 -13.24 38.70
CA ASP A 555 26.60 -12.41 37.95
C ASP A 555 27.29 -13.16 36.79
N GLU A 556 27.35 -14.49 36.82
CA GLU A 556 28.00 -15.26 35.75
C GLU A 556 27.13 -15.43 34.49
N GLN A 557 25.83 -15.09 34.55
CA GLN A 557 24.91 -15.15 33.39
C GLN A 557 24.69 -13.81 32.67
N ILE A 558 25.28 -12.71 33.14
CA ILE A 558 25.10 -11.37 32.55
C ILE A 558 25.86 -11.21 31.21
N ASN A 559 26.72 -12.17 30.85
CA ASN A 559 27.58 -12.08 29.66
C ASN A 559 27.10 -12.80 28.39
N ASP A 560 25.86 -13.31 28.30
CA ASP A 560 25.38 -13.82 27.01
C ASP A 560 24.90 -12.65 26.12
N SER A 561 25.86 -12.03 25.43
CA SER A 561 25.64 -11.05 24.37
C SER A 561 24.99 -11.70 23.14
N GLY A 562 23.77 -12.20 23.31
CA GLY A 562 22.96 -12.73 22.24
C GLY A 562 22.46 -11.60 21.34
N LYS A 563 22.68 -11.74 20.03
CA LYS A 563 22.17 -10.83 18.99
C LYS A 563 20.67 -10.54 19.22
N GLU A 564 20.32 -9.26 19.38
CA GLU A 564 18.93 -8.82 19.51
C GLU A 564 18.11 -9.29 18.29
N ARG A 565 16.92 -9.86 18.55
CA ARG A 565 16.01 -10.28 17.48
C ARG A 565 15.47 -9.04 16.78
N ALA A 566 15.44 -9.06 15.46
CA ALA A 566 14.78 -8.00 14.72
C ALA A 566 13.29 -7.99 15.07
N THR A 567 12.76 -6.85 15.52
CA THR A 567 11.32 -6.65 15.73
C THR A 567 10.72 -5.92 14.52
N TRP A 568 9.39 -5.91 14.44
CA TRP A 568 8.67 -5.02 13.53
C TRP A 568 8.97 -3.54 13.86
N ASN A 569 9.02 -2.66 12.86
CA ASN A 569 9.22 -1.22 13.13
C ASN A 569 7.93 -0.58 13.66
N ASN A 570 6.78 -1.12 13.25
CA ASN A 570 5.46 -0.67 13.67
C ASN A 570 4.50 -1.85 13.80
N SER A 571 3.59 -1.78 14.78
CA SER A 571 2.49 -2.72 15.00
C SER A 571 1.62 -3.01 13.76
N VAL A 572 1.47 -2.03 12.85
CA VAL A 572 0.70 -2.20 11.62
C VAL A 572 1.43 -3.09 10.61
N GLU A 573 2.76 -3.07 10.59
CA GLU A 573 3.56 -3.92 9.69
C GLU A 573 3.33 -5.41 9.99
N PHE A 574 3.24 -5.76 11.27
CA PHE A 574 2.85 -7.10 11.72
C PHE A 574 1.45 -7.48 11.22
N LEU A 575 0.45 -6.64 11.52
CA LEU A 575 -0.93 -6.89 11.12
C LEU A 575 -1.06 -7.08 9.60
N MET A 576 -0.43 -6.21 8.80
CA MET A 576 -0.44 -6.31 7.33
C MET A 576 0.30 -7.55 6.84
N SER A 577 1.40 -7.96 7.49
CA SER A 577 2.10 -9.19 7.12
C SER A 577 1.26 -10.43 7.42
N CYS A 578 0.52 -10.43 8.53
CA CYS A 578 -0.43 -11.49 8.86
C CYS A 578 -1.62 -11.53 7.89
N ILE A 579 -2.13 -10.38 7.43
CA ILE A 579 -3.16 -10.36 6.38
C ILE A 579 -2.60 -10.93 5.07
N ALA A 580 -1.38 -10.53 4.68
CA ALA A 580 -0.75 -11.01 3.44
C ALA A 580 -0.42 -12.52 3.48
N VAL A 581 -0.14 -13.10 4.65
CA VAL A 581 0.07 -14.56 4.75
C VAL A 581 -1.25 -15.33 4.74
N SER A 582 -2.27 -14.84 5.44
CA SER A 582 -3.58 -15.50 5.56
C SER A 582 -4.49 -15.29 4.36
N VAL A 583 -4.25 -14.29 3.52
CA VAL A 583 -5.01 -14.08 2.28
C VAL A 583 -4.13 -14.43 1.09
N GLY A 584 -4.44 -15.55 0.44
CA GLY A 584 -3.63 -16.11 -0.65
C GLY A 584 -4.47 -16.75 -1.76
N PHE A 585 -3.84 -17.65 -2.53
CA PHE A 585 -4.51 -18.40 -3.60
C PHE A 585 -5.73 -19.19 -3.10
N GLY A 586 -5.67 -19.65 -1.85
CA GLY A 586 -6.74 -20.39 -1.19
C GLY A 586 -8.07 -19.62 -1.13
N ASN A 587 -8.04 -18.30 -0.98
CA ASN A 587 -9.24 -17.47 -0.93
C ASN A 587 -9.86 -17.25 -2.32
N ILE A 588 -9.01 -17.14 -3.36
CA ILE A 588 -9.45 -16.74 -4.71
C ILE A 588 -9.98 -17.91 -5.53
N TRP A 589 -9.33 -19.08 -5.48
CA TRP A 589 -9.74 -20.23 -6.30
C TRP A 589 -10.18 -21.44 -5.48
N ARG A 590 -9.58 -21.70 -4.30
CA ARG A 590 -9.82 -22.96 -3.58
C ARG A 590 -11.14 -22.86 -2.84
N PHE A 591 -11.37 -21.75 -2.13
CA PHE A 591 -12.61 -21.51 -1.40
C PHE A 591 -13.85 -21.57 -2.29
N PRO A 592 -13.93 -20.85 -3.43
CA PRO A 592 -15.12 -20.91 -4.29
C PRO A 592 -15.34 -22.31 -4.85
N PHE A 593 -14.25 -23.00 -5.24
CA PHE A 593 -14.33 -24.36 -5.75
C PHE A 593 -14.80 -25.36 -4.69
N THR A 594 -14.20 -25.33 -3.50
CA THR A 594 -14.58 -26.20 -2.38
C THR A 594 -16.01 -25.94 -1.95
N ALA A 595 -16.45 -24.69 -1.91
CA ALA A 595 -17.85 -24.35 -1.63
C ALA A 595 -18.78 -24.97 -2.68
N TYR A 596 -18.41 -24.88 -3.96
CA TYR A 596 -19.17 -25.48 -5.04
C TYR A 596 -19.34 -27.00 -4.93
N GLU A 597 -18.24 -27.74 -4.73
CA GLU A 597 -18.30 -29.20 -4.61
C GLU A 597 -19.10 -29.66 -3.39
N ASN A 598 -19.13 -28.85 -2.34
CA ASN A 598 -19.72 -29.19 -1.05
C ASN A 598 -21.11 -28.55 -0.81
N GLY A 599 -21.83 -28.20 -1.88
CA GLY A 599 -23.24 -27.78 -1.80
C GLY A 599 -23.48 -26.27 -1.83
N GLY A 600 -22.54 -25.50 -2.37
CA GLY A 600 -22.65 -24.05 -2.55
C GLY A 600 -22.83 -23.34 -1.22
N GLY A 601 -23.96 -22.64 -1.06
CA GLY A 601 -24.27 -21.91 0.17
C GLY A 601 -24.35 -22.79 1.41
N ALA A 602 -24.63 -24.09 1.25
CA ALA A 602 -24.66 -25.04 2.36
C ALA A 602 -23.27 -25.18 3.01
N PHE A 603 -22.19 -25.14 2.23
CA PHE A 603 -20.81 -25.21 2.74
C PHE A 603 -20.41 -24.00 3.60
N LEU A 604 -21.02 -22.83 3.35
CA LEU A 604 -20.69 -21.60 4.09
C LEU A 604 -21.04 -21.71 5.57
N ILE A 605 -22.10 -22.46 5.91
CA ILE A 605 -22.54 -22.68 7.29
C ILE A 605 -21.47 -23.43 8.12
N PRO A 606 -21.04 -24.66 7.76
CA PRO A 606 -19.99 -25.37 8.49
C PRO A 606 -18.67 -24.61 8.44
N TYR A 607 -18.31 -23.95 7.34
CA TYR A 607 -17.09 -23.13 7.28
C TYR A 607 -17.09 -22.00 8.32
N VAL A 608 -18.16 -21.20 8.41
CA VAL A 608 -18.25 -20.12 9.40
C VAL A 608 -18.27 -20.68 10.82
N ILE A 609 -19.04 -21.75 11.09
CA ILE A 609 -19.07 -22.39 12.41
C ILE A 609 -17.67 -22.86 12.82
N LEU A 610 -16.96 -23.56 11.94
CA LEU A 610 -15.63 -24.10 12.21
C LEU A 610 -14.57 -23.01 12.31
N LEU A 611 -14.70 -21.91 11.57
CA LEU A 611 -13.86 -20.74 11.76
C LEU A 611 -13.98 -20.20 13.19
N PHE A 612 -15.21 -20.05 13.71
CA PHE A 612 -15.41 -19.59 15.09
C PHE A 612 -15.04 -20.65 16.14
N LEU A 613 -15.24 -21.94 15.89
CA LEU A 613 -15.01 -22.97 16.92
C LEU A 613 -13.60 -23.56 16.91
N VAL A 614 -12.89 -23.48 15.78
CA VAL A 614 -11.58 -24.11 15.55
C VAL A 614 -10.58 -23.07 15.05
N GLY A 615 -10.79 -22.50 13.87
CA GLY A 615 -9.79 -21.68 13.17
C GLY A 615 -9.29 -20.48 13.98
N LYS A 616 -10.23 -19.64 14.43
CA LYS A 616 -9.94 -18.43 15.21
C LYS A 616 -9.31 -18.73 16.58
N PRO A 617 -9.83 -19.69 17.39
CA PRO A 617 -9.14 -20.19 18.59
C PRO A 617 -7.71 -20.65 18.31
N PHE A 618 -7.49 -21.43 17.26
CA PHE A 618 -6.16 -21.96 16.93
C PHE A 618 -5.18 -20.84 16.53
N TYR A 619 -5.63 -19.92 15.68
CA TYR A 619 -4.84 -18.78 15.25
C TYR A 619 -4.42 -17.89 16.43
N PHE A 620 -5.33 -17.66 17.39
CA PHE A 620 -4.99 -16.92 18.60
C PHE A 620 -3.96 -17.65 19.46
N LEU A 621 -4.10 -18.97 19.60
CA LEU A 621 -3.18 -19.80 20.38
C LEU A 621 -1.75 -19.73 19.82
N GLU A 622 -1.57 -19.88 18.50
CA GLU A 622 -0.25 -19.77 17.87
C GLU A 622 0.37 -18.37 18.06
N MET A 623 -0.44 -17.30 17.96
CA MET A 623 0.03 -15.94 18.19
C MET A 623 0.50 -15.71 19.64
N ILE A 624 -0.21 -16.28 20.62
CA ILE A 624 0.16 -16.16 22.03
C ILE A 624 1.52 -16.84 22.26
N ILE A 625 1.67 -18.08 21.81
CA ILE A 625 2.87 -18.88 22.02
C ILE A 625 4.10 -18.21 21.37
N GLY A 626 3.93 -17.71 20.14
CA GLY A 626 5.01 -17.02 19.43
C GLY A 626 5.41 -15.71 20.11
N GLN A 627 4.45 -14.83 20.41
CA GLN A 627 4.74 -13.54 21.05
C GLN A 627 5.32 -13.69 22.46
N PHE A 628 4.80 -14.63 23.25
CA PHE A 628 5.25 -14.85 24.62
C PHE A 628 6.70 -15.37 24.67
N SER A 629 7.03 -16.34 23.82
CA SER A 629 8.35 -16.98 23.84
C SER A 629 9.43 -16.24 23.03
N GLY A 630 9.03 -15.40 22.06
CA GLY A 630 9.96 -14.72 21.15
C GLY A 630 10.83 -15.68 20.33
N SER A 631 10.34 -16.89 20.08
CA SER A 631 11.06 -18.04 19.53
C SER A 631 10.38 -18.65 18.29
N SER A 632 11.11 -19.42 17.49
CA SER A 632 10.58 -20.15 16.32
C SER A 632 9.60 -21.27 16.71
N SER A 633 8.84 -21.76 15.73
CA SER A 633 7.89 -22.88 15.88
C SER A 633 8.52 -24.18 16.41
N VAL A 634 9.84 -24.36 16.30
CA VAL A 634 10.55 -25.50 16.90
C VAL A 634 10.90 -25.21 18.37
N LYS A 635 11.45 -24.02 18.64
CA LYS A 635 12.00 -23.67 19.96
C LYS A 635 10.91 -23.36 21.00
N VAL A 636 9.70 -22.98 20.57
CA VAL A 636 8.54 -22.79 21.47
C VAL A 636 8.19 -24.06 22.25
N TRP A 637 8.50 -25.25 21.71
CA TRP A 637 8.26 -26.52 22.39
C TRP A 637 9.20 -26.79 23.57
N SER A 638 10.09 -25.86 23.91
CA SER A 638 10.75 -25.87 25.23
C SER A 638 9.75 -25.80 26.40
N MET A 639 8.50 -25.39 26.14
CA MET A 639 7.38 -25.52 27.09
C MET A 639 7.07 -26.97 27.48
N SER A 640 7.31 -27.93 26.58
CA SER A 640 7.10 -29.36 26.82
C SER A 640 8.00 -30.17 25.85
N PRO A 641 9.21 -30.58 26.28
CA PRO A 641 10.24 -31.17 25.42
C PRO A 641 9.80 -32.39 24.62
N SER A 642 8.90 -33.20 25.18
CA SER A 642 8.34 -34.38 24.52
C SER A 642 7.56 -34.06 23.23
N PHE A 643 7.09 -32.82 23.07
CA PHE A 643 6.35 -32.36 21.90
C PHE A 643 7.21 -31.56 20.90
N VAL A 644 8.53 -31.44 21.10
CA VAL A 644 9.44 -30.75 20.15
C VAL A 644 9.34 -31.31 18.73
N GLY A 645 9.00 -32.59 18.59
CA GLY A 645 8.76 -33.20 17.29
C GLY A 645 7.61 -32.57 16.49
N VAL A 646 6.63 -31.93 17.14
CA VAL A 646 5.57 -31.18 16.47
C VAL A 646 6.16 -30.02 15.68
N GLY A 647 7.05 -29.22 16.29
CA GLY A 647 7.69 -28.10 15.60
C GLY A 647 8.58 -28.53 14.42
N TRP A 648 9.29 -29.66 14.54
CA TRP A 648 10.06 -30.22 13.42
C TRP A 648 9.17 -30.74 12.29
N ALA A 649 8.05 -31.36 12.63
CA ALA A 649 7.08 -31.82 11.65
C ALA A 649 6.40 -30.63 10.94
N GLN A 650 6.05 -29.56 11.67
CA GLN A 650 5.59 -28.27 11.10
C GLN A 650 6.63 -27.70 10.12
N PHE A 651 7.91 -27.70 10.49
CA PHE A 651 8.99 -27.24 9.62
C PHE A 651 9.06 -28.04 8.31
N CYS A 652 9.00 -29.38 8.38
CA CYS A 652 8.99 -30.25 7.19
C CYS A 652 7.77 -29.96 6.28
N SER A 653 6.57 -29.85 6.85
CA SER A 653 5.36 -29.54 6.09
C SER A 653 5.43 -28.14 5.45
N THR A 654 5.99 -27.15 6.13
CA THR A 654 6.15 -25.79 5.58
C THR A 654 7.18 -25.73 4.45
N VAL A 655 8.24 -26.56 4.49
CA VAL A 655 9.17 -26.70 3.36
C VAL A 655 8.46 -27.31 2.15
N ALA A 656 7.70 -28.39 2.34
CA ALA A 656 6.91 -28.99 1.27
C ALA A 656 5.93 -27.97 0.65
N LEU A 657 5.16 -27.28 1.51
CA LEU A 657 4.21 -26.25 1.13
C LEU A 657 4.86 -25.11 0.34
N ALA A 658 5.95 -24.52 0.84
CA ALA A 658 6.62 -23.38 0.20
C ALA A 658 7.13 -23.72 -1.21
N THR A 659 7.61 -24.95 -1.42
CA THR A 659 8.17 -25.37 -2.71
C THR A 659 7.10 -25.54 -3.79
N TYR A 660 5.99 -26.23 -3.51
CA TYR A 660 4.91 -26.38 -4.50
C TYR A 660 4.09 -25.09 -4.66
N TYR A 661 3.92 -24.31 -3.59
CA TYR A 661 3.20 -23.03 -3.68
C TYR A 661 3.93 -22.05 -4.62
N SER A 662 5.27 -22.09 -4.64
CA SER A 662 6.10 -21.27 -5.54
C SER A 662 5.97 -21.66 -7.02
N SER A 663 5.61 -22.92 -7.35
CA SER A 663 5.34 -23.29 -8.75
C SER A 663 4.00 -22.75 -9.24
N LEU A 664 3.01 -22.64 -8.35
CA LEU A 664 1.74 -21.95 -8.64
C LEU A 664 1.99 -20.46 -8.88
N MET A 665 2.89 -19.84 -8.11
CA MET A 665 3.34 -18.47 -8.40
C MET A 665 4.02 -18.35 -9.77
N ALA A 666 4.83 -19.34 -10.16
CA ALA A 666 5.46 -19.36 -11.48
C ALA A 666 4.40 -19.37 -12.60
N LEU A 667 3.32 -20.14 -12.44
CA LEU A 667 2.19 -20.14 -13.38
C LEU A 667 1.53 -18.75 -13.45
N THR A 668 1.28 -18.10 -12.30
CA THR A 668 0.71 -16.74 -12.31
C THR A 668 1.61 -15.72 -13.00
N LEU A 669 2.93 -15.83 -12.82
CA LEU A 669 3.90 -14.96 -13.47
C LEU A 669 3.97 -15.21 -14.98
N TYR A 670 3.90 -16.48 -15.41
CA TYR A 670 3.81 -16.84 -16.83
C TYR A 670 2.59 -16.19 -17.49
N TYR A 671 1.40 -16.36 -16.88
CA TYR A 671 0.17 -15.78 -17.40
C TYR A 671 0.17 -14.24 -17.35
N LEU A 672 0.79 -13.64 -16.34
CA LEU A 672 0.99 -12.20 -16.27
C LEU A 672 1.81 -11.69 -17.47
N ILE A 673 2.93 -12.35 -17.79
CA ILE A 673 3.77 -11.99 -18.93
C ILE A 673 3.01 -12.20 -20.25
N ALA A 674 2.30 -13.32 -20.39
CA ALA A 674 1.49 -13.64 -21.56
C ALA A 674 0.30 -12.67 -21.76
N SER A 675 -0.17 -12.00 -20.71
CA SER A 675 -1.26 -11.01 -20.78
C SER A 675 -0.88 -9.72 -21.51
N PHE A 676 0.41 -9.45 -21.73
CA PHE A 676 0.89 -8.28 -22.48
C PHE A 676 0.89 -8.48 -24.01
N SER A 677 0.45 -9.65 -24.49
CA SER A 677 0.25 -9.89 -25.92
C SER A 677 -0.89 -9.03 -26.48
N ALA A 678 -0.77 -8.62 -27.75
CA ALA A 678 -1.79 -7.82 -28.44
C ALA A 678 -3.16 -8.54 -28.46
N GLU A 679 -3.13 -9.85 -28.69
CA GLU A 679 -4.25 -10.76 -28.48
C GLU A 679 -3.89 -11.74 -27.37
N LEU A 680 -4.84 -12.07 -26.50
CA LEU A 680 -4.59 -13.01 -25.41
C LEU A 680 -4.29 -14.41 -25.99
N PRO A 681 -3.17 -15.06 -25.64
CA PRO A 681 -2.74 -16.32 -26.27
C PRO A 681 -3.72 -17.50 -26.11
N TRP A 682 -4.61 -17.42 -25.11
CA TRP A 682 -5.65 -18.41 -24.83
C TRP A 682 -7.01 -18.05 -25.44
N ALA A 683 -7.13 -16.92 -26.16
CA ALA A 683 -8.39 -16.46 -26.72
C ALA A 683 -8.86 -17.30 -27.91
N THR A 684 -7.94 -17.79 -28.74
CA THR A 684 -8.23 -18.48 -30.00
C THR A 684 -7.59 -19.87 -30.05
N CYS A 685 -8.23 -20.77 -30.80
CA CYS A 685 -7.77 -22.12 -31.05
C CYS A 685 -6.61 -22.14 -32.04
N LEU A 686 -5.53 -22.83 -31.68
CA LEU A 686 -4.45 -23.11 -32.62
C LEU A 686 -4.87 -24.21 -33.61
N LYS A 687 -4.40 -24.12 -34.87
CA LYS A 687 -4.67 -25.11 -35.92
C LYS A 687 -4.29 -26.54 -35.52
N GLU A 688 -3.28 -26.68 -34.66
CA GLU A 688 -2.76 -27.95 -34.16
C GLU A 688 -3.73 -28.68 -33.22
N TRP A 689 -4.75 -27.99 -32.72
CA TRP A 689 -5.70 -28.54 -31.75
C TRP A 689 -6.92 -29.21 -32.41
N GLY A 690 -7.10 -29.05 -33.73
CA GLY A 690 -8.18 -29.67 -34.49
C GLY A 690 -9.58 -29.11 -34.20
N ASP A 691 -10.60 -29.73 -34.78
CA ASP A 691 -11.99 -29.25 -34.77
C ASP A 691 -12.72 -29.43 -33.42
N ALA A 692 -12.09 -30.11 -32.45
CA ALA A 692 -12.62 -30.30 -31.10
C ALA A 692 -12.40 -29.08 -30.18
N CYS A 693 -11.62 -28.08 -30.63
CA CYS A 693 -11.35 -26.86 -29.88
C CYS A 693 -12.42 -25.78 -30.14
N VAL A 694 -12.84 -25.09 -29.08
CA VAL A 694 -13.74 -23.94 -29.17
C VAL A 694 -13.04 -22.66 -28.72
N ASP A 695 -13.06 -21.63 -29.58
CA ASP A 695 -12.48 -20.32 -29.28
C ASP A 695 -13.10 -19.70 -28.02
N SER A 696 -12.25 -19.19 -27.14
CA SER A 696 -12.69 -18.43 -25.98
C SER A 696 -13.10 -17.00 -26.35
N SER A 697 -12.68 -16.44 -27.49
CA SER A 697 -13.12 -15.09 -27.92
C SER A 697 -14.48 -15.06 -28.61
N THR A 698 -14.96 -16.19 -29.15
CA THR A 698 -16.16 -16.24 -29.99
C THR A 698 -17.45 -16.19 -29.16
N LYS A 699 -18.29 -15.17 -29.40
CA LYS A 699 -19.65 -15.09 -28.85
C LYS A 699 -20.62 -15.93 -29.69
N ARG A 700 -21.42 -16.77 -29.06
CA ARG A 700 -22.57 -17.39 -29.74
C ARG A 700 -23.70 -16.37 -29.81
N ASN A 701 -24.05 -15.93 -31.01
CA ASN A 701 -25.25 -15.12 -31.20
C ASN A 701 -26.47 -15.95 -30.85
N HIS A 702 -27.22 -15.53 -29.82
CA HIS A 702 -28.51 -16.11 -29.42
C HIS A 702 -29.66 -15.84 -30.42
N SER A 703 -29.34 -15.37 -31.62
CA SER A 703 -30.26 -15.06 -32.71
C SER A 703 -30.01 -15.97 -33.91
N ALA A 704 -29.98 -17.29 -33.70
CA ALA A 704 -30.09 -18.24 -34.81
C ALA A 704 -31.57 -18.51 -35.04
N ASP A 705 -32.10 -17.75 -35.99
CA ASP A 705 -33.42 -17.95 -36.59
C ASP A 705 -33.53 -19.35 -37.20
N ASN A 706 -34.76 -19.85 -37.27
CA ASN A 706 -35.13 -21.17 -37.77
C ASN A 706 -34.94 -21.28 -39.30
N THR A 707 -33.70 -21.38 -39.77
CA THR A 707 -33.43 -21.86 -41.13
C THR A 707 -32.56 -23.11 -41.04
N GLY A 708 -33.25 -24.26 -41.13
CA GLY A 708 -32.64 -25.57 -41.27
C GLY A 708 -31.84 -25.66 -42.57
N GLU A 709 -30.66 -26.27 -42.45
CA GLU A 709 -30.01 -27.21 -43.41
C GLU A 709 -28.48 -27.29 -43.20
N GLY A 710 -27.86 -26.44 -42.38
CA GLY A 710 -26.43 -26.53 -42.05
C GLY A 710 -26.06 -27.18 -40.70
N ASN A 711 -27.01 -27.37 -39.79
CA ASN A 711 -26.74 -27.77 -38.39
C ASN A 711 -26.80 -29.29 -38.13
N ILE A 712 -27.17 -30.10 -39.11
CA ILE A 712 -27.36 -31.56 -38.94
C ILE A 712 -26.01 -32.30 -38.92
N ASP A 713 -25.00 -31.81 -39.64
CA ASP A 713 -23.67 -32.45 -39.67
C ASP A 713 -22.86 -32.23 -38.37
N ILE A 714 -23.01 -31.07 -37.73
CA ILE A 714 -22.36 -30.78 -36.45
C ILE A 714 -23.00 -31.60 -35.30
N LEU A 715 -24.33 -31.76 -35.31
CA LEU A 715 -25.04 -32.55 -34.31
C LEU A 715 -24.77 -34.06 -34.46
N ASN A 716 -24.63 -34.56 -35.69
CA ASN A 716 -24.31 -35.96 -35.95
C ASN A 716 -22.87 -36.31 -35.54
N ASN A 717 -21.91 -35.39 -35.68
CA ASN A 717 -20.56 -35.54 -35.12
C ASN A 717 -20.54 -35.42 -33.59
N PHE A 718 -21.47 -34.65 -33.00
CA PHE A 718 -21.64 -34.52 -31.54
C PHE A 718 -22.16 -35.79 -30.87
N LEU A 719 -22.95 -36.59 -31.59
CA LEU A 719 -23.57 -37.82 -31.07
C LEU A 719 -22.73 -39.08 -31.35
N ASN A 720 -21.87 -39.07 -32.37
CA ASN A 720 -21.02 -40.21 -32.76
C ASN A 720 -19.52 -40.03 -32.46
N GLY A 721 -19.08 -38.83 -32.03
CA GLY A 721 -17.69 -38.54 -31.70
C GLY A 721 -17.39 -38.73 -30.21
N SER A 722 -16.38 -39.54 -29.90
CA SER A 722 -15.83 -39.74 -28.55
C SER A 722 -15.07 -38.53 -27.99
N ASP A 723 -14.90 -37.46 -28.77
CA ASP A 723 -14.05 -36.33 -28.43
C ASP A 723 -14.84 -35.24 -27.69
N LYS A 724 -14.49 -35.08 -26.41
CA LYS A 724 -15.07 -34.07 -25.51
C LYS A 724 -14.61 -32.68 -25.97
N LEU A 725 -15.54 -31.80 -26.36
CA LEU A 725 -15.22 -30.39 -26.70
C LEU A 725 -14.49 -29.69 -25.53
N GLN A 726 -13.39 -29.01 -25.84
CA GLN A 726 -12.57 -28.27 -24.89
C GLN A 726 -12.38 -26.82 -25.35
N SER A 727 -12.26 -25.88 -24.41
CA SER A 727 -12.00 -24.48 -24.75
C SER A 727 -10.54 -24.25 -25.11
N SER A 728 -10.27 -23.22 -25.91
CA SER A 728 -8.90 -22.80 -26.25
C SER A 728 -8.05 -22.52 -25.00
N ALA A 729 -8.64 -21.97 -23.93
CA ALA A 729 -7.95 -21.75 -22.66
C ALA A 729 -7.57 -23.04 -21.93
N GLU A 730 -8.40 -24.09 -22.01
CA GLU A 730 -8.11 -25.40 -21.40
C GLU A 730 -6.95 -26.09 -22.11
N LEU A 731 -6.95 -26.06 -23.45
CA LEU A 731 -5.88 -26.61 -24.27
C LEU A 731 -4.59 -25.81 -24.16
N TYR A 732 -4.68 -24.48 -24.04
CA TYR A 732 -3.53 -23.64 -23.76
C TYR A 732 -2.88 -24.03 -22.43
N PHE A 733 -3.67 -24.17 -21.36
CA PHE A 733 -3.13 -24.55 -20.05
C PHE A 733 -2.51 -25.96 -20.06
N SER A 734 -3.23 -26.97 -20.55
CA SER A 734 -2.75 -28.36 -20.51
C SER A 734 -1.62 -28.63 -21.49
N ARG A 735 -1.76 -28.23 -22.77
CA ARG A 735 -0.79 -28.57 -23.83
C ARG A 735 0.37 -27.58 -23.96
N VAL A 736 0.13 -26.28 -23.80
CA VAL A 736 1.16 -25.24 -24.06
C VAL A 736 1.89 -24.80 -22.79
N VAL A 737 1.17 -24.63 -21.69
CA VAL A 737 1.79 -24.17 -20.43
C VAL A 737 2.38 -25.34 -19.67
N LEU A 738 1.58 -26.36 -19.35
CA LEU A 738 2.01 -27.49 -18.53
C LEU A 738 2.72 -28.59 -19.32
N HIS A 739 2.41 -28.74 -20.61
CA HIS A 739 2.76 -29.94 -21.39
C HIS A 739 2.33 -31.22 -20.65
N GLU A 740 1.12 -31.21 -20.10
CA GLU A 740 0.61 -32.22 -19.18
C GLU A 740 0.59 -33.62 -19.81
N LYS A 741 1.11 -34.61 -19.09
CA LYS A 741 1.02 -36.03 -19.48
C LYS A 741 -0.32 -36.63 -19.09
N GLU A 742 -0.81 -37.58 -19.87
CA GLU A 742 -2.04 -38.32 -19.54
C GLU A 742 -1.88 -39.20 -18.30
N ASN A 743 -0.72 -39.86 -18.16
CA ASN A 743 -0.37 -40.71 -17.01
C ASN A 743 1.08 -40.48 -16.57
N ILE A 744 1.38 -40.81 -15.31
CA ILE A 744 2.72 -40.68 -14.72
C ILE A 744 3.61 -41.92 -14.94
N ASP A 745 3.08 -43.00 -15.52
CA ASP A 745 3.80 -44.28 -15.68
C ASP A 745 5.07 -44.15 -16.53
N ASP A 746 5.07 -43.26 -17.53
CA ASP A 746 6.24 -42.95 -18.38
C ASP A 746 7.21 -41.94 -17.74
N GLY A 747 7.12 -41.74 -16.42
CA GLY A 747 7.91 -40.78 -15.65
C GLY A 747 7.46 -39.32 -15.78
N ILE A 748 8.07 -38.42 -15.00
CA ILE A 748 7.64 -37.02 -14.85
C ILE A 748 8.09 -36.08 -15.98
N GLY A 749 9.10 -36.47 -16.78
CA GLY A 749 9.67 -35.61 -17.83
C GLY A 749 10.67 -34.55 -17.30
N TRP A 750 11.16 -33.70 -18.21
CA TRP A 750 12.12 -32.63 -17.90
C TRP A 750 11.41 -31.30 -17.57
N PRO A 751 11.98 -30.43 -16.71
CA PRO A 751 11.38 -29.14 -16.39
C PRO A 751 11.22 -28.24 -17.62
N ASP A 752 10.05 -27.62 -17.78
CA ASP A 752 9.86 -26.61 -18.84
C ASP A 752 10.71 -25.37 -18.55
N TRP A 753 11.45 -24.89 -19.55
CA TRP A 753 12.41 -23.80 -19.34
C TRP A 753 11.73 -22.45 -19.09
N LYS A 754 10.54 -22.21 -19.68
CA LYS A 754 9.79 -20.95 -19.48
C LYS A 754 9.20 -20.90 -18.07
N LEU A 755 8.60 -22.00 -17.61
CA LEU A 755 8.11 -22.13 -16.24
C LEU A 755 9.25 -22.11 -15.23
N THR A 756 10.40 -22.71 -15.54
CA THR A 756 11.60 -22.66 -14.68
C THR A 756 12.10 -21.21 -14.52
N LEU A 757 12.09 -20.40 -15.58
CA LEU A 757 12.43 -18.98 -15.49
C LEU A 757 11.41 -18.21 -14.63
N CYS A 758 10.12 -18.51 -14.77
CA CYS A 758 9.08 -17.90 -13.93
C CYS A 758 9.19 -18.33 -12.46
N LEU A 759 9.62 -19.57 -12.20
CA LEU A 759 9.88 -20.07 -10.86
C LEU A 759 11.09 -19.36 -10.24
N PHE A 760 12.15 -19.13 -11.03
CA PHE A 760 13.28 -18.29 -10.61
C PHE A 760 12.81 -16.87 -10.26
N GLY A 761 11.98 -16.25 -11.11
CA GLY A 761 11.38 -14.93 -10.84
C GLY A 761 10.54 -14.91 -9.56
N SER A 762 9.79 -15.97 -9.28
CA SER A 762 8.99 -16.12 -8.06
C SER A 762 9.86 -16.18 -6.80
N TRP A 763 10.90 -17.02 -6.80
CA TRP A 763 11.85 -17.09 -5.69
C TRP A 763 12.71 -15.83 -5.55
N ALA A 764 13.03 -15.15 -6.66
CA ALA A 764 13.71 -13.86 -6.63
C ALA A 764 12.85 -12.78 -5.96
N ALA A 765 11.54 -12.76 -6.23
CA ALA A 765 10.61 -11.85 -5.55
C ALA A 765 10.55 -12.13 -4.03
N VAL A 766 10.43 -13.40 -3.62
CA VAL A 766 10.47 -13.80 -2.20
C VAL A 766 11.78 -13.38 -1.55
N CYS A 767 12.92 -13.64 -2.21
CA CYS A 767 14.25 -13.26 -1.74
C CYS A 767 14.39 -11.73 -1.58
N MET A 768 13.90 -10.95 -2.54
CA MET A 768 13.92 -9.49 -2.48
C MET A 768 13.14 -8.95 -1.28
N VAL A 769 11.93 -9.47 -1.05
CA VAL A 769 11.09 -9.06 0.10
C VAL A 769 11.78 -9.44 1.43
N LEU A 770 12.42 -10.61 1.49
CA LEU A 770 13.07 -11.14 2.69
C LEU A 770 14.53 -10.75 2.88
N PHE A 771 15.11 -9.93 2.00
CA PHE A 771 16.55 -9.67 2.00
C PHE A 771 17.09 -9.13 3.34
N GLN A 772 16.30 -8.32 4.05
CA GLN A 772 16.61 -7.82 5.41
C GLN A 772 15.73 -8.46 6.51
N GLY A 773 15.12 -9.62 6.23
CA GLY A 773 14.16 -10.29 7.10
C GLY A 773 12.88 -9.48 7.33
N VAL A 774 12.34 -9.56 8.55
CA VAL A 774 11.06 -8.92 8.93
C VAL A 774 11.04 -7.40 8.75
N LYS A 775 12.20 -6.72 8.80
CA LYS A 775 12.30 -5.26 8.57
C LYS A 775 11.99 -4.84 7.12
N SER A 776 12.34 -5.69 6.15
CA SER A 776 12.03 -5.46 4.73
C SER A 776 10.62 -5.96 4.43
N SER A 777 10.31 -7.20 4.86
CA SER A 777 8.99 -7.80 4.67
C SER A 777 7.85 -6.93 5.23
N GLY A 778 8.03 -6.33 6.41
CA GLY A 778 7.03 -5.44 7.01
C GLY A 778 6.75 -4.15 6.22
N LYS A 779 7.66 -3.71 5.35
CA LYS A 779 7.43 -2.56 4.46
C LYS A 779 6.71 -2.98 3.19
N PHE A 780 7.06 -4.14 2.63
CA PHE A 780 6.37 -4.69 1.47
C PHE A 780 4.95 -5.14 1.82
N SER A 781 4.69 -5.54 3.07
CA SER A 781 3.39 -6.06 3.50
C SER A 781 2.24 -5.07 3.30
N TYR A 782 2.47 -3.76 3.35
CA TYR A 782 1.44 -2.78 3.00
C TYR A 782 0.93 -2.97 1.57
N PHE A 783 1.82 -3.13 0.60
CA PHE A 783 1.44 -3.36 -0.78
C PHE A 783 0.87 -4.76 -0.96
N LEU A 784 1.55 -5.79 -0.43
CA LEU A 784 1.14 -7.19 -0.56
C LEU A 784 -0.25 -7.46 0.02
N ALA A 785 -0.61 -6.79 1.13
CA ALA A 785 -1.92 -6.93 1.75
C ALA A 785 -2.99 -6.08 1.05
N ILE A 786 -2.73 -4.82 0.70
CA ILE A 786 -3.78 -3.87 0.28
C ILE A 786 -4.11 -3.99 -1.21
N PHE A 787 -3.10 -4.16 -2.07
CA PHE A 787 -3.30 -4.17 -3.53
C PHE A 787 -4.34 -5.20 -4.00
N PRO A 788 -4.34 -6.44 -3.48
CA PRO A 788 -5.33 -7.43 -3.89
C PRO A 788 -6.77 -7.04 -3.60
N TYR A 789 -7.06 -6.36 -2.49
CA TYR A 789 -8.42 -5.91 -2.19
C TYR A 789 -8.93 -4.86 -3.18
N ILE A 790 -8.04 -3.97 -3.66
CA ILE A 790 -8.40 -2.96 -4.66
C ILE A 790 -8.83 -3.65 -5.95
N VAL A 791 -8.04 -4.62 -6.43
CA VAL A 791 -8.33 -5.36 -7.65
C VAL A 791 -9.57 -6.24 -7.46
N LEU A 792 -9.69 -6.94 -6.33
CA LEU A 792 -10.83 -7.81 -6.07
C LEU A 792 -12.15 -7.04 -6.01
N LEU A 793 -12.16 -5.84 -5.41
CA LEU A 793 -13.33 -4.97 -5.41
C LEU A 793 -13.66 -4.45 -6.82
N ALA A 794 -12.66 -4.08 -7.61
CA ALA A 794 -12.86 -3.66 -9.00
C ALA A 794 -13.42 -4.80 -9.87
N LEU A 795 -12.90 -6.02 -9.70
CA LEU A 795 -13.39 -7.21 -10.38
C LEU A 795 -14.79 -7.61 -9.90
N LEU A 796 -15.13 -7.42 -8.62
CA LEU A 796 -16.50 -7.61 -8.13
C LEU A 796 -17.47 -6.64 -8.75
N VAL A 797 -17.14 -5.34 -8.78
CA VAL A 797 -17.97 -4.33 -9.45
C VAL A 797 -18.16 -4.71 -10.91
N ARG A 798 -17.11 -5.15 -11.60
CA ARG A 798 -17.24 -5.64 -12.98
C ARG A 798 -18.13 -6.86 -13.06
N ALA A 799 -17.90 -7.88 -12.23
CA ALA A 799 -18.64 -9.14 -12.23
C ALA A 799 -20.14 -8.91 -12.08
N VAL A 800 -20.58 -8.08 -11.12
CA VAL A 800 -22.01 -7.80 -10.90
C VAL A 800 -22.66 -6.98 -12.01
N THR A 801 -21.87 -6.30 -12.85
CA THR A 801 -22.37 -5.57 -14.03
C THR A 801 -22.49 -6.43 -15.29
N LEU A 802 -22.03 -7.69 -15.25
CA LEU A 802 -22.11 -8.59 -16.40
C LEU A 802 -23.49 -9.27 -16.44
N ASP A 803 -24.02 -9.47 -17.65
CA ASP A 803 -25.29 -10.18 -17.86
C ASP A 803 -25.18 -11.64 -17.41
N GLY A 804 -26.21 -12.17 -16.77
CA GLY A 804 -26.19 -13.55 -16.23
C GLY A 804 -25.31 -13.76 -15.00
N SER A 805 -24.54 -12.76 -14.55
CA SER A 805 -23.69 -12.86 -13.36
C SER A 805 -24.46 -13.16 -12.08
N MET A 806 -25.67 -12.61 -11.95
CA MET A 806 -26.54 -12.83 -10.79
C MET A 806 -26.91 -14.31 -10.64
N ASN A 807 -27.12 -15.04 -11.74
CA ASN A 807 -27.42 -16.47 -11.69
C ASN A 807 -26.24 -17.26 -11.12
N GLY A 808 -25.02 -16.86 -11.47
CA GLY A 808 -23.79 -17.40 -10.91
C GLY A 808 -23.66 -17.15 -9.40
N ILE A 809 -23.81 -15.89 -8.98
CA ILE A 809 -23.76 -15.52 -7.56
C ILE A 809 -24.85 -16.24 -6.76
N LEU A 810 -26.07 -16.31 -7.30
CA LEU A 810 -27.18 -17.03 -6.68
C LEU A 810 -26.84 -18.53 -6.55
N TYR A 811 -26.23 -19.13 -7.58
CA TYR A 811 -25.81 -20.52 -7.54
C TYR A 811 -24.76 -20.78 -6.43
N PHE A 812 -23.83 -19.85 -6.21
CA PHE A 812 -22.86 -19.92 -5.12
C PHE A 812 -23.51 -19.82 -3.73
N ILE A 813 -24.52 -18.96 -3.55
CA ILE A 813 -25.13 -18.67 -2.25
C ILE A 813 -26.30 -19.61 -1.93
N THR A 814 -26.93 -20.24 -2.94
CA THR A 814 -28.10 -21.11 -2.71
C THR A 814 -27.68 -22.41 -2.04
N PRO A 815 -28.22 -22.73 -0.84
CA PRO A 815 -27.79 -23.90 -0.09
C PRO A 815 -28.45 -25.20 -0.58
N LYS A 816 -27.63 -26.23 -0.83
CA LYS A 816 -28.09 -27.62 -0.99
C LYS A 816 -28.13 -28.32 0.37
N TRP A 817 -29.26 -28.25 1.07
CA TRP A 817 -29.41 -28.71 2.47
C TRP A 817 -29.01 -30.17 2.73
N SER A 818 -29.21 -31.07 1.76
CA SER A 818 -28.81 -32.48 1.91
C SER A 818 -27.31 -32.67 2.11
N LYS A 819 -26.48 -31.76 1.58
CA LYS A 819 -25.01 -31.82 1.71
C LYS A 819 -24.52 -31.58 3.13
N LEU A 820 -25.27 -30.87 3.98
CA LEU A 820 -24.85 -30.61 5.37
C LEU A 820 -24.73 -31.87 6.23
N LEU A 821 -25.43 -32.94 5.85
CA LEU A 821 -25.40 -34.22 6.55
C LEU A 821 -24.19 -35.07 6.16
N GLU A 822 -23.48 -34.71 5.08
CA GLU A 822 -22.29 -35.42 4.63
C GLU A 822 -21.06 -34.94 5.46
N PRO A 823 -20.36 -35.84 6.18
CA PRO A 823 -19.23 -35.41 7.00
C PRO A 823 -18.02 -34.93 6.17
N THR A 824 -17.97 -35.30 4.88
CA THR A 824 -16.99 -34.78 3.90
C THR A 824 -17.04 -33.25 3.77
N VAL A 825 -18.23 -32.65 3.88
CA VAL A 825 -18.42 -31.19 3.83
C VAL A 825 -17.75 -30.50 5.02
N TRP A 826 -17.87 -31.10 6.21
CA TRP A 826 -17.25 -30.59 7.44
C TRP A 826 -15.72 -30.75 7.42
N TYR A 827 -15.24 -31.88 6.89
CA TYR A 827 -13.81 -32.10 6.65
C TYR A 827 -13.23 -31.06 5.69
N ALA A 828 -13.90 -30.81 4.56
CA ALA A 828 -13.49 -29.82 3.58
C ALA A 828 -13.47 -28.41 4.19
N ALA A 829 -14.46 -28.08 5.04
CA ALA A 829 -14.56 -26.79 5.72
C ALA A 829 -13.41 -26.55 6.71
N VAL A 830 -13.03 -27.55 7.53
CA VAL A 830 -11.87 -27.42 8.43
C VAL A 830 -10.57 -27.32 7.65
N THR A 831 -10.38 -28.18 6.64
CA THR A 831 -9.18 -28.16 5.78
C THR A 831 -9.02 -26.77 5.16
N GLN A 832 -10.09 -26.24 4.56
CA GLN A 832 -10.08 -24.90 3.97
C GLN A 832 -9.76 -23.84 5.02
N CYS A 833 -10.34 -23.90 6.22
CA CYS A 833 -10.06 -22.97 7.30
C CYS A 833 -8.56 -22.95 7.70
N PHE A 834 -7.91 -24.12 7.76
CA PHE A 834 -6.50 -24.24 8.13
C PHE A 834 -5.56 -23.67 7.07
N PHE A 835 -5.82 -24.02 5.80
CA PHE A 835 -5.04 -23.48 4.69
C PHE A 835 -5.25 -21.97 4.48
N SER A 836 -6.47 -21.46 4.68
CA SER A 836 -6.75 -20.02 4.61
C SER A 836 -5.96 -19.28 5.68
N LEU A 837 -6.12 -19.65 6.95
CA LEU A 837 -5.46 -18.95 8.05
C LEU A 837 -3.96 -19.25 8.18
N SER A 838 -3.42 -20.24 7.46
CA SER A 838 -2.03 -20.71 7.58
C SER A 838 -1.64 -21.15 9.00
N VAL A 839 -2.60 -21.72 9.74
CA VAL A 839 -2.37 -22.30 11.08
C VAL A 839 -1.75 -23.69 10.98
N CYS A 840 -1.06 -24.13 12.04
CA CYS A 840 -0.38 -25.42 12.14
C CYS A 840 0.85 -25.58 11.22
N PHE A 841 1.30 -24.51 10.56
CA PHE A 841 2.52 -24.46 9.74
C PHE A 841 3.66 -23.69 10.43
N GLY A 842 3.43 -23.13 11.62
CA GLY A 842 4.43 -22.39 12.40
C GLY A 842 4.78 -20.99 11.88
N SER A 843 4.22 -20.56 10.75
CA SER A 843 4.40 -19.20 10.21
C SER A 843 3.82 -18.13 11.15
N ILE A 844 2.65 -18.36 11.72
CA ILE A 844 2.00 -17.42 12.64
C ILE A 844 2.74 -17.31 13.97
N ILE A 845 3.20 -18.44 14.51
CA ILE A 845 4.10 -18.48 15.68
C ILE A 845 5.36 -17.65 15.39
N THR A 846 5.95 -17.83 14.22
CA THR A 846 7.15 -17.10 13.83
C THR A 846 6.90 -15.60 13.70
N TYR A 847 5.84 -15.17 13.02
CA TYR A 847 5.53 -13.74 12.87
C TYR A 847 5.24 -13.05 14.20
N SER A 848 4.46 -13.68 15.07
CA SER A 848 4.16 -13.16 16.40
C SER A 848 5.39 -13.10 17.31
N SER A 849 6.38 -13.98 17.11
CA SER A 849 7.66 -13.93 17.85
C SER A 849 8.51 -12.67 17.63
N HIS A 850 8.18 -11.87 16.61
CA HIS A 850 8.83 -10.59 16.31
C HIS A 850 8.07 -9.38 16.86
N ASN A 851 6.93 -9.60 17.53
CA ASN A 851 6.15 -8.53 18.17
C ASN A 851 6.81 -8.03 19.45
N GLY A 852 6.43 -6.81 19.84
CA GLY A 852 6.66 -6.35 21.21
C GLY A 852 5.85 -7.19 22.21
N PHE A 853 6.39 -7.42 23.40
CA PHE A 853 5.82 -8.33 24.39
C PHE A 853 4.37 -8.01 24.75
N LYS A 854 4.02 -6.72 24.93
CA LYS A 854 2.65 -6.26 25.25
C LYS A 854 1.79 -5.87 24.03
N HIS A 855 2.16 -6.30 22.82
CA HIS A 855 1.40 -5.97 21.62
C HIS A 855 0.02 -6.63 21.63
N ASN A 856 -1.02 -5.88 21.27
CA ASN A 856 -2.41 -6.35 21.36
C ASN A 856 -2.78 -7.31 20.23
N ILE A 857 -2.37 -8.58 20.38
CA ILE A 857 -2.71 -9.66 19.45
C ILE A 857 -4.19 -10.01 19.44
N TYR A 858 -4.93 -9.76 20.53
CA TYR A 858 -6.37 -10.02 20.55
C TYR A 858 -7.08 -9.24 19.44
N ARG A 859 -6.82 -7.92 19.35
CA ARG A 859 -7.37 -7.06 18.28
C ARG A 859 -7.01 -7.59 16.90
N ASP A 860 -5.76 -7.99 16.71
CA ASP A 860 -5.24 -8.39 15.40
C ASP A 860 -5.89 -9.71 14.95
N VAL A 861 -6.04 -10.69 15.83
CA VAL A 861 -6.76 -11.94 15.55
C VAL A 861 -8.18 -11.67 15.07
N ILE A 862 -8.94 -10.77 15.73
CA ILE A 862 -10.30 -10.44 15.30
C ILE A 862 -10.30 -9.87 13.88
N ILE A 863 -9.38 -8.95 13.58
CA ILE A 863 -9.28 -8.30 12.27
C ILE A 863 -8.92 -9.34 11.18
N ILE A 864 -7.86 -10.11 11.39
CA ILE A 864 -7.33 -11.04 10.38
C ILE A 864 -8.34 -12.13 10.04
N THR A 865 -8.90 -12.79 11.05
CA THR A 865 -9.86 -13.88 10.83
C THR A 865 -11.16 -13.39 10.19
N SER A 866 -11.60 -12.17 10.49
CA SER A 866 -12.77 -11.57 9.82
C SER A 866 -12.47 -11.20 8.37
N LEU A 867 -11.31 -10.61 8.10
CA LEU A 867 -10.89 -10.23 6.75
C LEU A 867 -10.69 -11.45 5.85
N ASP A 868 -10.11 -12.54 6.36
CA ASP A 868 -9.96 -13.80 5.61
C ASP A 868 -11.31 -14.29 5.08
N THR A 869 -12.33 -14.36 5.95
CA THR A 869 -13.68 -14.79 5.56
C THR A 869 -14.34 -13.83 4.58
N ILE A 870 -14.26 -12.52 4.84
CA ILE A 870 -14.83 -11.50 3.94
C ILE A 870 -14.18 -11.61 2.56
N THR A 871 -12.87 -11.81 2.50
CA THR A 871 -12.14 -11.94 1.23
C THR A 871 -12.56 -13.19 0.48
N SER A 872 -12.64 -14.33 1.15
CA SER A 872 -13.11 -15.60 0.57
C SER A 872 -14.53 -15.49 0.02
N MET A 873 -15.43 -14.81 0.75
CA MET A 873 -16.81 -14.56 0.31
C MET A 873 -16.88 -13.61 -0.88
N VAL A 874 -16.15 -12.50 -0.83
CA VAL A 874 -16.09 -11.52 -1.91
C VAL A 874 -15.55 -12.18 -3.17
N ALA A 875 -14.43 -12.91 -3.05
CA ALA A 875 -13.87 -13.70 -4.14
C ALA A 875 -14.90 -14.69 -4.66
N GLY A 876 -15.52 -15.52 -3.81
CA GLY A 876 -16.59 -16.43 -4.23
C GLY A 876 -17.68 -15.75 -5.08
N CYS A 877 -18.16 -14.59 -4.63
CA CYS A 877 -19.14 -13.81 -5.39
C CYS A 877 -18.60 -13.30 -6.73
N THR A 878 -17.39 -12.73 -6.77
CA THR A 878 -16.83 -12.25 -8.04
C THR A 878 -16.55 -13.41 -9.00
N ILE A 879 -16.11 -14.56 -8.51
CA ILE A 879 -15.76 -15.73 -9.33
C ILE A 879 -17.02 -16.31 -9.94
N PHE A 880 -18.01 -16.61 -9.10
CA PHE A 880 -19.27 -17.15 -9.59
C PHE A 880 -20.06 -16.13 -10.41
N GLY A 881 -19.91 -14.82 -10.15
CA GLY A 881 -20.45 -13.79 -11.03
C GLY A 881 -19.86 -13.83 -12.44
N ILE A 882 -18.54 -13.98 -12.56
CA ILE A 882 -17.86 -14.14 -13.86
C ILE A 882 -18.28 -15.44 -14.55
N LEU A 883 -18.32 -16.56 -13.81
CA LEU A 883 -18.74 -17.86 -14.36
C LEU A 883 -20.23 -17.90 -14.74
N GLY A 884 -21.08 -17.18 -14.03
CA GLY A 884 -22.49 -17.02 -14.38
C GLY A 884 -22.68 -16.28 -15.70
N ASN A 885 -21.91 -15.22 -15.92
CA ASN A 885 -21.87 -14.54 -17.22
C ASN A 885 -21.34 -15.45 -18.32
N LEU A 886 -20.28 -16.22 -18.05
CA LEU A 886 -19.74 -17.19 -18.98
C LEU A 886 -20.78 -18.26 -19.38
N ALA A 887 -21.49 -18.82 -18.41
CA ALA A 887 -22.56 -19.80 -18.65
C ALA A 887 -23.70 -19.21 -19.49
N TYR A 888 -24.07 -17.95 -19.21
CA TYR A 888 -25.06 -17.19 -19.98
C TYR A 888 -24.61 -16.99 -21.44
N GLU A 889 -23.38 -16.54 -21.67
CA GLU A 889 -22.82 -16.34 -23.02
C GLU A 889 -22.64 -17.66 -23.81
N LEU A 890 -22.41 -18.78 -23.12
CA LEU A 890 -22.32 -20.10 -23.74
C LEU A 890 -23.69 -20.76 -23.99
N GLY A 891 -24.79 -20.16 -23.51
CA GLY A 891 -26.14 -20.75 -23.57
C GLY A 891 -26.28 -22.00 -22.70
N VAL A 892 -25.40 -22.18 -21.70
CA VAL A 892 -25.41 -23.33 -20.80
C VAL A 892 -26.16 -22.96 -19.53
N GLN A 893 -27.32 -23.57 -19.31
CA GLN A 893 -28.13 -23.30 -18.11
C GLN A 893 -27.49 -23.84 -16.82
N ASP A 894 -26.66 -24.89 -16.93
CA ASP A 894 -25.99 -25.49 -15.79
C ASP A 894 -24.55 -24.95 -15.65
N ILE A 895 -24.37 -24.04 -14.69
CA ILE A 895 -23.07 -23.44 -14.34
C ILE A 895 -22.04 -24.52 -13.98
N SER A 896 -22.46 -25.69 -13.49
CA SER A 896 -21.55 -26.79 -13.11
C SER A 896 -20.61 -27.24 -14.24
N LYS A 897 -21.04 -27.08 -15.50
CA LYS A 897 -20.28 -27.48 -16.69
C LYS A 897 -19.13 -26.52 -17.03
N VAL A 898 -19.17 -25.29 -16.53
CA VAL A 898 -18.13 -24.27 -16.77
C VAL A 898 -17.15 -24.13 -15.59
N VAL A 899 -17.44 -24.75 -14.45
CA VAL A 899 -16.55 -24.78 -13.29
C VAL A 899 -15.51 -25.89 -13.46
N LYS A 900 -14.24 -25.52 -13.59
CA LYS A 900 -13.11 -26.45 -13.56
C LYS A 900 -12.53 -26.54 -12.15
N GLY A 901 -12.00 -27.71 -11.79
CA GLY A 901 -11.48 -27.95 -10.45
C GLY A 901 -10.06 -27.48 -10.19
N GLY A 902 -9.77 -27.16 -8.93
CA GLY A 902 -8.43 -26.81 -8.45
C GLY A 902 -7.81 -25.60 -9.17
N ALA A 903 -6.55 -25.75 -9.59
CA ALA A 903 -5.82 -24.73 -10.36
C ALA A 903 -6.47 -24.40 -11.71
N GLY A 904 -7.24 -25.34 -12.29
CA GLY A 904 -7.98 -25.14 -13.52
C GLY A 904 -9.01 -24.01 -13.40
N LEU A 905 -9.57 -23.76 -12.21
CA LEU A 905 -10.46 -22.62 -12.02
C LEU A 905 -9.75 -21.31 -12.39
N ALA A 906 -8.53 -21.11 -11.87
CA ALA A 906 -7.76 -19.89 -12.01
C ALA A 906 -7.05 -19.71 -13.35
N PHE A 907 -6.54 -20.81 -13.92
CA PHE A 907 -5.73 -20.78 -15.14
C PHE A 907 -6.46 -21.25 -16.39
N VAL A 908 -7.72 -21.70 -16.27
CA VAL A 908 -8.58 -22.02 -17.41
C VAL A 908 -9.83 -21.17 -17.40
N SER A 909 -10.66 -21.29 -16.35
CA SER A 909 -11.98 -20.64 -16.35
C SER A 909 -11.92 -19.11 -16.33
N TYR A 910 -10.97 -18.47 -15.62
CA TYR A 910 -10.84 -17.01 -15.68
C TYR A 910 -10.24 -16.51 -16.99
N PRO A 911 -9.12 -17.07 -17.49
CA PRO A 911 -8.59 -16.68 -18.80
C PRO A 911 -9.64 -16.75 -19.90
N ASP A 912 -10.44 -17.83 -19.90
CA ASP A 912 -11.58 -18.00 -20.82
C ASP A 912 -12.61 -16.87 -20.66
N ALA A 913 -13.06 -16.60 -19.42
CA ALA A 913 -14.04 -15.55 -19.19
C ALA A 913 -13.51 -14.13 -19.48
N ILE A 914 -12.25 -13.84 -19.17
CA ILE A 914 -11.63 -12.54 -19.44
C ILE A 914 -11.47 -12.34 -20.95
N ALA A 915 -11.15 -13.38 -21.71
CA ALA A 915 -11.05 -13.32 -23.17
C ALA A 915 -12.37 -12.90 -23.84
N LYS A 916 -13.52 -13.10 -23.16
CA LYS A 916 -14.86 -12.73 -23.65
C LYS A 916 -15.25 -11.28 -23.36
N PHE A 917 -14.42 -10.52 -22.64
CA PHE A 917 -14.72 -9.13 -22.33
C PHE A 917 -14.59 -8.21 -23.56
N ASN A 918 -15.67 -7.47 -23.86
CA ASN A 918 -15.70 -6.52 -24.99
C ASN A 918 -14.75 -5.32 -24.83
N PHE A 919 -14.35 -5.00 -23.60
CA PHE A 919 -13.57 -3.80 -23.29
C PHE A 919 -12.26 -4.19 -22.59
N LEU A 920 -11.14 -4.01 -23.31
CA LEU A 920 -9.77 -4.18 -22.83
C LEU A 920 -9.52 -5.48 -22.02
N PRO A 921 -9.76 -6.68 -22.60
CA PRO A 921 -9.57 -7.95 -21.91
C PRO A 921 -8.13 -8.15 -21.38
N GLN A 922 -7.13 -7.62 -22.09
CA GLN A 922 -5.73 -7.64 -21.69
C GLN A 922 -5.48 -6.91 -20.37
N LEU A 923 -6.12 -5.75 -20.16
CA LEU A 923 -5.97 -4.99 -18.91
C LEU A 923 -6.51 -5.78 -17.71
N PHE A 924 -7.66 -6.42 -17.87
CA PHE A 924 -8.25 -7.25 -16.82
C PHE A 924 -7.42 -8.50 -16.55
N ALA A 925 -6.84 -9.12 -17.58
CA ALA A 925 -5.91 -10.23 -17.43
C ALA A 925 -4.65 -9.81 -16.65
N VAL A 926 -4.02 -8.69 -17.01
CA VAL A 926 -2.85 -8.14 -16.30
C VAL A 926 -3.18 -7.84 -14.84
N LEU A 927 -4.30 -7.15 -14.56
CA LEU A 927 -4.70 -6.83 -13.18
C LEU A 927 -4.98 -8.09 -12.35
N PHE A 928 -5.68 -9.08 -12.93
CA PHE A 928 -5.99 -10.34 -12.27
C PHE A 928 -4.71 -11.15 -11.97
N PHE A 929 -3.85 -11.39 -12.96
CA PHE A 929 -2.64 -12.19 -12.75
C PHE A 929 -1.59 -11.47 -11.91
N PHE A 930 -1.53 -10.13 -11.95
CA PHE A 930 -0.68 -9.37 -11.04
C PHE A 930 -1.20 -9.42 -9.60
N MET A 931 -2.51 -9.29 -9.38
CA MET A 931 -3.13 -9.52 -8.07
C MET A 931 -2.81 -10.91 -7.54
N MET A 932 -3.02 -11.95 -8.37
CA MET A 932 -2.70 -13.32 -8.03
C MET A 932 -1.22 -13.44 -7.64
N PHE A 933 -0.28 -12.97 -8.47
CA PHE A 933 1.15 -13.02 -8.15
C PHE A 933 1.48 -12.34 -6.82
N VAL A 934 0.89 -11.17 -6.53
CA VAL A 934 1.06 -10.43 -5.27
C VAL A 934 0.56 -11.22 -4.06
N LEU A 935 -0.63 -11.82 -4.15
CA LEU A 935 -1.17 -12.73 -3.12
C LEU A 935 -0.24 -13.92 -2.89
N GLY A 936 0.30 -14.47 -3.98
CA GLY A 936 1.29 -15.54 -3.96
C GLY A 936 2.54 -15.15 -3.16
N VAL A 937 3.14 -13.99 -3.49
CA VAL A 937 4.32 -13.46 -2.79
C VAL A 937 4.02 -13.26 -1.29
N GLY A 938 2.85 -12.73 -0.93
CA GLY A 938 2.42 -12.53 0.46
C GLY A 938 2.51 -13.81 1.30
N SER A 939 1.85 -14.88 0.85
CA SER A 939 1.87 -16.17 1.56
C SER A 939 3.25 -16.82 1.55
N ALA A 940 3.96 -16.82 0.41
CA ALA A 940 5.29 -17.44 0.30
C ALA A 940 6.33 -16.79 1.21
N VAL A 941 6.26 -15.48 1.40
CA VAL A 941 7.12 -14.73 2.33
C VAL A 941 6.89 -15.19 3.77
N GLY A 942 5.65 -15.43 4.19
CA GLY A 942 5.33 -15.94 5.53
C GLY A 942 5.81 -17.36 5.79
N MET A 943 5.62 -18.27 4.82
CA MET A 943 6.14 -19.64 4.89
C MET A 943 7.66 -19.66 4.98
N THR A 944 8.32 -18.93 4.09
CA THR A 944 9.80 -18.89 4.01
C THR A 944 10.41 -18.20 5.24
N THR A 945 9.74 -17.21 5.83
CA THR A 945 10.19 -16.61 7.10
C THR A 945 10.22 -17.61 8.24
N GLY A 946 9.24 -18.52 8.31
CA GLY A 946 9.23 -19.63 9.27
C GLY A 946 10.51 -20.48 9.16
N ILE A 947 10.84 -20.89 7.93
CA ILE A 947 12.04 -21.69 7.63
C ILE A 947 13.32 -20.93 8.00
N ILE A 948 13.47 -19.69 7.51
CA ILE A 948 14.66 -18.86 7.76
C ILE A 948 14.86 -18.64 9.26
N THR A 949 13.78 -18.45 10.00
CA THR A 949 13.85 -18.21 11.44
C THR A 949 14.40 -19.41 12.19
N VAL A 950 13.93 -20.63 11.88
CA VAL A 950 14.44 -21.87 12.49
C VAL A 950 15.94 -22.02 12.20
N ILE A 951 16.37 -21.75 10.96
CA ILE A 951 17.79 -21.83 10.57
C ILE A 951 18.62 -20.75 11.30
N ASN A 952 18.12 -19.53 11.39
CA ASN A 952 18.80 -18.41 12.06
C ASN A 952 18.98 -18.66 13.57
N GLU A 953 18.05 -19.36 14.22
CA GLU A 953 18.18 -19.73 15.62
C GLU A 953 19.27 -20.80 15.86
N GLN A 954 19.54 -21.67 14.89
CA GLN A 954 20.64 -22.64 14.95
C GLN A 954 22.00 -22.02 14.59
N PHE A 955 22.01 -21.02 13.69
CA PHE A 955 23.22 -20.35 13.21
C PHE A 955 23.21 -18.84 13.48
N PRO A 956 23.21 -18.40 14.74
CA PRO A 956 23.01 -16.98 15.11
C PRO A 956 24.11 -16.03 14.62
N ARG A 957 25.29 -16.57 14.30
CA ARG A 957 26.44 -15.81 13.79
C ARG A 957 26.24 -15.29 12.36
N LEU A 958 25.37 -15.93 11.57
CA LEU A 958 25.15 -15.55 10.17
C LEU A 958 24.29 -14.29 10.06
N LYS A 959 24.53 -13.49 9.01
CA LYS A 959 23.66 -12.36 8.66
C LYS A 959 22.40 -12.89 7.95
N THR A 960 21.27 -12.20 8.09
CA THR A 960 19.98 -12.64 7.55
C THR A 960 20.03 -12.96 6.05
N TRP A 961 20.65 -12.10 5.24
CA TRP A 961 20.76 -12.33 3.79
C TRP A 961 21.57 -13.59 3.43
N GLN A 962 22.55 -13.97 4.27
CA GLN A 962 23.37 -15.18 4.08
C GLN A 962 22.57 -16.47 4.32
N ILE A 963 21.39 -16.37 4.96
CA ILE A 963 20.46 -17.48 5.16
C ILE A 963 19.36 -17.42 4.10
N VAL A 964 18.82 -16.23 3.82
CA VAL A 964 17.73 -16.01 2.85
C VAL A 964 18.13 -16.50 1.46
N VAL A 965 19.29 -16.07 0.94
CA VAL A 965 19.71 -16.38 -0.44
C VAL A 965 19.86 -17.89 -0.67
N PRO A 966 20.63 -18.65 0.16
CA PRO A 966 20.71 -20.09 0.01
C PRO A 966 19.37 -20.81 0.19
N THR A 967 18.51 -20.35 1.12
CA THR A 967 17.18 -20.95 1.32
C THR A 967 16.32 -20.80 0.07
N CYS A 968 16.31 -19.62 -0.55
CA CYS A 968 15.56 -19.39 -1.79
C CYS A 968 16.14 -20.17 -2.97
N LEU A 969 17.47 -20.32 -3.06
CA LEU A 969 18.12 -21.13 -4.08
C LEU A 969 17.79 -22.61 -3.94
N LEU A 970 17.81 -23.15 -2.72
CA LEU A 970 17.39 -24.53 -2.44
C LEU A 970 15.90 -24.74 -2.74
N GLY A 971 15.05 -23.79 -2.34
CA GLY A 971 13.62 -23.80 -2.64
C GLY A 971 13.35 -23.78 -4.14
N PHE A 972 14.11 -22.99 -4.91
CA PHE A 972 14.07 -22.98 -6.37
C PHE A 972 14.47 -24.34 -6.95
N SER A 973 15.59 -24.91 -6.51
CA SER A 973 16.06 -26.21 -7.00
C SER A 973 15.05 -27.33 -6.75
N ILE A 974 14.48 -27.41 -5.54
CA ILE A 974 13.45 -28.41 -5.21
C ILE A 974 12.16 -28.14 -6.00
N GLY A 975 11.80 -26.87 -6.16
CA GLY A 975 10.58 -26.46 -6.88
C GLY A 975 10.57 -26.84 -8.36
N THR A 976 11.73 -27.09 -8.98
CA THR A 976 11.83 -27.49 -10.39
C THR A 976 11.05 -28.77 -10.71
N VAL A 977 10.86 -29.67 -9.75
CA VAL A 977 10.10 -30.91 -9.92
C VAL A 977 8.63 -30.64 -10.28
N TYR A 978 8.04 -29.55 -9.76
CA TYR A 978 6.64 -29.21 -10.00
C TYR A 978 6.36 -28.50 -11.33
N VAL A 979 7.40 -28.07 -12.06
CA VAL A 979 7.29 -27.43 -13.38
C VAL A 979 7.67 -28.39 -14.52
N THR A 980 7.66 -29.69 -14.24
CA THR A 980 7.78 -30.76 -15.23
C THR A 980 6.41 -31.09 -15.84
N PRO A 981 6.35 -31.77 -17.01
CA PRO A 981 5.12 -32.33 -17.59
C PRO A 981 4.27 -33.15 -16.62
N GLY A 982 4.90 -33.91 -15.72
CA GLY A 982 4.24 -34.67 -14.65
C GLY A 982 4.07 -33.89 -13.33
N GLY A 983 4.36 -32.59 -13.33
CA GLY A 983 4.48 -31.77 -12.14
C GLY A 983 3.17 -31.62 -11.35
N GLN A 984 2.01 -31.60 -12.01
CA GLN A 984 0.70 -31.51 -11.34
C GLN A 984 0.35 -32.76 -10.53
N PHE A 985 0.72 -33.95 -11.02
CA PHE A 985 0.57 -35.19 -10.26
C PHE A 985 1.42 -35.17 -8.99
N ILE A 986 2.68 -34.72 -9.10
CA ILE A 986 3.59 -34.61 -7.95
C ILE A 986 3.10 -33.52 -6.97
N LEU A 987 2.62 -32.38 -7.48
CA LEU A 987 2.04 -31.32 -6.66
C LEU A 987 0.87 -31.86 -5.85
N THR A 988 -0.06 -32.56 -6.49
CA THR A 988 -1.23 -33.17 -5.83
C THR A 988 -0.81 -34.22 -4.78
N LEU A 989 0.18 -35.04 -5.09
CA LEU A 989 0.74 -36.04 -4.17
C LEU A 989 1.34 -35.39 -2.91
N VAL A 990 2.19 -34.38 -3.10
CA VAL A 990 2.86 -33.68 -1.99
C VAL A 990 1.88 -32.83 -1.18
N ASP A 991 0.93 -32.15 -1.84
CA ASP A 991 -0.12 -31.39 -1.15
C ASP A 991 -0.92 -32.29 -0.22
N TYR A 992 -1.37 -33.47 -0.70
CA TYR A 992 -2.14 -34.40 0.10
C TYR A 992 -1.33 -35.01 1.25
N TYR A 993 -0.24 -35.73 0.95
CA TYR A 993 0.50 -36.50 1.95
C TYR A 993 1.44 -35.67 2.81
N GLY A 994 1.99 -34.57 2.28
CA GLY A 994 2.97 -33.73 2.98
C GLY A 994 2.37 -32.60 3.79
N THR A 995 1.16 -32.15 3.44
CA THR A 995 0.54 -30.98 4.08
C THR A 995 -0.89 -31.24 4.56
N SER A 996 -1.83 -31.55 3.66
CA SER A 996 -3.26 -31.65 3.98
C SER A 996 -3.59 -32.74 4.99
N PHE A 997 -2.97 -33.92 4.90
CA PHE A 997 -3.20 -34.98 5.88
C PHE A 997 -2.42 -34.74 7.18
N VAL A 998 -1.17 -34.26 7.07
CA VAL A 998 -0.27 -34.04 8.22
C VAL A 998 -0.80 -32.95 9.15
N VAL A 999 -1.45 -31.91 8.62
CA VAL A 999 -1.94 -30.78 9.41
C VAL A 999 -2.89 -31.20 10.54
N PHE A 1000 -3.72 -32.23 10.34
CA PHE A 1000 -4.64 -32.72 11.38
C PHE A 1000 -3.91 -33.41 12.54
N ILE A 1001 -2.85 -34.16 12.21
CA ILE A 1001 -1.98 -34.78 13.20
C ILE A 1001 -1.29 -33.68 14.00
N LEU A 1002 -0.68 -32.70 13.31
CA LEU A 1002 -0.01 -31.57 13.94
C LEU A 1002 -0.96 -30.79 14.84
N ALA A 1003 -2.14 -30.43 14.35
CA ALA A 1003 -3.14 -29.69 15.11
C ALA A 1003 -3.57 -30.42 16.38
N SER A 1004 -3.75 -31.73 16.30
CA SER A 1004 -4.15 -32.57 17.44
C SER A 1004 -3.07 -32.64 18.52
N PHE A 1005 -1.81 -32.89 18.12
CA PHE A 1005 -0.69 -32.94 19.06
C PHE A 1005 -0.31 -31.55 19.59
N GLU A 1006 -0.48 -30.49 18.80
CA GLU A 1006 -0.22 -29.13 19.22
C GLU A 1006 -1.21 -28.68 20.32
N MET A 1007 -2.51 -28.88 20.09
CA MET A 1007 -3.54 -28.61 21.10
C MET A 1007 -3.34 -29.43 22.37
N THR A 1008 -3.05 -30.72 22.21
CA THR A 1008 -2.79 -31.62 23.34
C THR A 1008 -1.58 -31.16 24.15
N GLY A 1009 -0.48 -30.83 23.47
CA GLY A 1009 0.76 -30.37 24.09
C GLY A 1009 0.60 -29.06 24.87
N VAL A 1010 -0.09 -28.08 24.30
CA VAL A 1010 -0.27 -26.74 24.91
C VAL A 1010 -1.35 -26.76 25.99
N VAL A 1011 -2.51 -27.35 25.72
CA VAL A 1011 -3.69 -27.16 26.58
C VAL A 1011 -3.78 -28.23 27.68
N TRP A 1012 -3.42 -29.48 27.39
CA TRP A 1012 -3.53 -30.58 28.35
C TRP A 1012 -2.22 -30.91 29.07
N PHE A 1013 -1.07 -30.87 28.38
CA PHE A 1013 0.23 -31.18 28.99
C PHE A 1013 0.90 -29.96 29.64
N TYR A 1014 1.11 -28.86 28.90
CA TYR A 1014 1.59 -27.62 29.48
C TYR A 1014 0.56 -27.04 30.46
N GLY A 1015 -0.72 -27.21 30.14
CA GLY A 1015 -1.86 -26.98 31.02
C GLY A 1015 -2.54 -25.64 30.76
N LEU A 1016 -3.87 -25.67 30.58
CA LEU A 1016 -4.69 -24.49 30.29
C LEU A 1016 -4.45 -23.36 31.28
N GLU A 1017 -4.42 -23.64 32.58
CA GLU A 1017 -4.22 -22.58 33.59
C GLU A 1017 -2.84 -21.91 33.47
N ASN A 1018 -1.80 -22.66 33.13
CA ASN A 1018 -0.47 -22.10 32.89
C ASN A 1018 -0.46 -21.20 31.66
N PHE A 1019 -1.09 -21.65 30.58
CA PHE A 1019 -1.23 -20.89 29.34
C PHE A 1019 -2.03 -19.59 29.53
N LEU A 1020 -3.11 -19.64 30.32
CA LEU A 1020 -3.92 -18.47 30.64
C LEU A 1020 -3.16 -17.44 31.48
N GLU A 1021 -2.33 -17.89 32.41
CA GLU A 1021 -1.46 -17.03 33.22
C GLU A 1021 -0.37 -16.37 32.37
N ASP A 1022 0.22 -17.08 31.42
CA ASP A 1022 1.21 -16.50 30.51
C ASP A 1022 0.60 -15.39 29.65
N LEU A 1023 -0.64 -15.60 29.19
CA LEU A 1023 -1.42 -14.59 28.48
C LEU A 1023 -1.77 -13.39 29.37
N GLU A 1024 -2.20 -13.64 30.61
CA GLU A 1024 -2.52 -12.59 31.59
C GLU A 1024 -1.28 -11.75 31.92
N PHE A 1025 -0.12 -12.37 32.09
CA PHE A 1025 1.15 -11.67 32.31
C PHE A 1025 1.58 -10.84 31.08
N MET A 1026 1.32 -11.36 29.87
CA MET A 1026 1.73 -10.71 28.62
C MET A 1026 0.84 -9.50 28.25
N LEU A 1027 -0.48 -9.61 28.41
CA LEU A 1027 -1.45 -8.60 27.94
C LEU A 1027 -2.23 -7.90 29.05
N ASP A 1028 -1.99 -8.23 30.32
CA ASP A 1028 -2.76 -7.73 31.48
C ASP A 1028 -4.28 -8.00 31.34
N GLN A 1029 -4.67 -9.02 30.56
CA GLN A 1029 -6.05 -9.37 30.26
C GLN A 1029 -6.29 -10.87 30.34
N LYS A 1030 -7.39 -11.27 30.99
CA LYS A 1030 -7.86 -12.65 31.00
C LYS A 1030 -8.76 -12.91 29.79
N PRO A 1031 -8.58 -14.01 29.04
CA PRO A 1031 -9.45 -14.32 27.92
C PRO A 1031 -10.84 -14.74 28.43
N SER A 1032 -11.84 -14.46 27.61
CA SER A 1032 -13.24 -14.80 27.89
C SER A 1032 -13.46 -16.32 27.96
N VAL A 1033 -14.57 -16.73 28.56
CA VAL A 1033 -14.98 -18.14 28.71
C VAL A 1033 -15.05 -18.87 27.36
N TYR A 1034 -15.42 -18.16 26.29
CA TYR A 1034 -15.45 -18.68 24.92
C TYR A 1034 -14.11 -19.30 24.50
N TRP A 1035 -12.99 -18.58 24.65
CA TRP A 1035 -11.67 -19.09 24.26
C TRP A 1035 -11.26 -20.31 25.08
N ARG A 1036 -11.54 -20.29 26.39
CA ARG A 1036 -11.18 -21.36 27.32
C ARG A 1036 -11.91 -22.66 26.96
N ILE A 1037 -13.21 -22.58 26.69
CA ILE A 1037 -14.02 -23.73 26.28
C ILE A 1037 -13.59 -24.24 24.90
N CYS A 1038 -13.34 -23.34 23.96
CA CYS A 1038 -12.84 -23.71 22.63
C CYS A 1038 -11.53 -24.51 22.74
N TRP A 1039 -10.53 -23.96 23.41
CA TRP A 1039 -9.22 -24.62 23.53
C TRP A 1039 -9.25 -25.93 24.30
N PHE A 1040 -10.01 -26.01 25.41
CA PHE A 1040 -9.97 -27.18 26.28
C PHE A 1040 -10.85 -28.35 25.80
N ILE A 1041 -11.99 -28.06 25.17
CA ILE A 1041 -13.02 -29.06 24.85
C ILE A 1041 -13.34 -29.07 23.36
N VAL A 1042 -13.83 -27.95 22.81
CA VAL A 1042 -14.50 -27.95 21.50
C VAL A 1042 -13.51 -28.21 20.38
N THR A 1043 -12.41 -27.46 20.32
CA THR A 1043 -11.40 -27.59 19.26
C THR A 1043 -10.75 -28.98 19.27
N PRO A 1044 -10.24 -29.51 20.40
CA PRO A 1044 -9.68 -30.87 20.44
C PRO A 1044 -10.69 -31.95 20.04
N PHE A 1045 -11.94 -31.86 20.53
CA PHE A 1045 -12.99 -32.84 20.19
C PHE A 1045 -13.31 -32.86 18.70
N ILE A 1046 -13.48 -31.68 18.08
CA ILE A 1046 -13.75 -31.57 16.64
C ILE A 1046 -12.57 -32.13 15.83
N LEU A 1047 -11.33 -31.77 16.19
CA LEU A 1047 -10.15 -32.25 15.47
C LEU A 1047 -9.96 -33.77 15.56
N ILE A 1048 -10.12 -34.35 16.75
CA ILE A 1048 -10.04 -35.81 16.94
C ILE A 1048 -11.15 -36.51 16.15
N THR A 1049 -12.38 -35.99 16.20
CA THR A 1049 -13.53 -36.57 15.46
C THR A 1049 -13.26 -36.57 13.95
N ILE A 1050 -12.79 -35.44 13.41
CA ILE A 1050 -12.47 -35.31 11.99
C ILE A 1050 -11.30 -36.21 11.61
N PHE A 1051 -10.26 -36.30 12.45
CA PHE A 1051 -9.12 -37.18 12.22
C PHE A 1051 -9.52 -38.65 12.15
N ILE A 1052 -10.33 -39.14 13.11
CA ILE A 1052 -10.86 -40.51 13.09
C ILE A 1052 -11.69 -40.76 11.84
N TYR A 1053 -12.57 -39.83 11.48
CA TYR A 1053 -13.38 -39.93 10.28
C TYR A 1053 -12.52 -40.01 9.00
N THR A 1054 -11.50 -39.16 8.90
CA THR A 1054 -10.59 -39.13 7.75
C THR A 1054 -9.84 -40.45 7.58
N ILE A 1055 -9.39 -41.06 8.67
CA ILE A 1055 -8.78 -42.40 8.64
C ILE A 1055 -9.79 -43.46 8.20
N ALA A 1056 -11.03 -43.38 8.72
CA ALA A 1056 -12.07 -44.36 8.41
C ALA A 1056 -12.55 -44.31 6.95
N THR A 1057 -12.49 -43.14 6.31
CA THR A 1057 -12.94 -42.95 4.92
C THR A 1057 -11.79 -42.71 3.95
N LEU A 1058 -10.57 -43.17 4.28
CA LEU A 1058 -9.39 -42.96 3.46
C LEU A 1058 -9.53 -43.69 2.11
N SER A 1059 -9.68 -42.93 1.02
CA SER A 1059 -9.68 -43.45 -0.35
C SER A 1059 -8.34 -43.21 -1.05
N PRO A 1060 -7.95 -44.04 -2.05
CA PRO A 1060 -6.77 -43.78 -2.86
C PRO A 1060 -6.87 -42.41 -3.54
N LEU A 1061 -5.78 -41.64 -3.50
CA LEU A 1061 -5.68 -40.32 -4.14
C LEU A 1061 -5.76 -40.46 -5.67
N THR A 1062 -6.65 -39.68 -6.28
CA THR A 1062 -6.83 -39.61 -7.75
C THR A 1062 -6.54 -38.20 -8.26
N TYR A 1063 -5.99 -38.09 -9.46
CA TYR A 1063 -5.85 -36.82 -10.18
C TYR A 1063 -6.62 -36.91 -11.51
N SER A 1064 -7.50 -35.94 -11.79
CA SER A 1064 -8.35 -35.92 -12.99
C SER A 1064 -9.16 -37.20 -13.24
N GLY A 1065 -9.56 -37.91 -12.17
CA GLY A 1065 -10.30 -39.16 -12.24
C GLY A 1065 -9.44 -40.42 -12.47
N ILE A 1066 -8.12 -40.27 -12.59
CA ILE A 1066 -7.16 -41.36 -12.76
C ILE A 1066 -6.48 -41.66 -11.42
N SER A 1067 -6.41 -42.94 -11.04
CA SER A 1067 -5.69 -43.39 -9.84
C SER A 1067 -4.18 -43.34 -10.04
N LEU A 1068 -3.46 -42.81 -9.05
CA LEU A 1068 -2.00 -42.83 -9.07
C LEU A 1068 -1.46 -44.27 -8.96
N PRO A 1069 -0.32 -44.59 -9.59
CA PRO A 1069 0.27 -45.91 -9.51
C PRO A 1069 0.81 -46.22 -8.10
N GLY A 1070 0.93 -47.51 -7.77
CA GLY A 1070 1.28 -47.96 -6.42
C GLY A 1070 2.60 -47.41 -5.87
N TYR A 1071 3.61 -47.19 -6.72
CA TYR A 1071 4.88 -46.58 -6.31
C TYR A 1071 4.72 -45.11 -5.89
N ALA A 1072 3.82 -44.36 -6.52
CA ALA A 1072 3.55 -42.97 -6.16
C ALA A 1072 2.89 -42.89 -4.78
N HIS A 1073 1.97 -43.81 -4.48
CA HIS A 1073 1.42 -43.95 -3.12
C HIS A 1073 2.49 -44.32 -2.09
N ALA A 1074 3.42 -45.22 -2.42
CA ALA A 1074 4.52 -45.57 -1.52
C ALA A 1074 5.42 -44.37 -1.20
N ILE A 1075 5.72 -43.53 -2.20
CA ILE A 1075 6.45 -42.26 -2.00
C ILE A 1075 5.64 -41.31 -1.12
N GLY A 1076 4.34 -41.15 -1.37
CA GLY A 1076 3.45 -40.32 -0.55
C GLY A 1076 3.45 -40.74 0.92
N TRP A 1077 3.28 -42.03 1.20
CA TRP A 1077 3.37 -42.58 2.56
C TRP A 1077 4.75 -42.39 3.21
N THR A 1078 5.81 -42.43 2.41
CA THR A 1078 7.17 -42.16 2.89
C THR A 1078 7.32 -40.70 3.32
N ILE A 1079 6.83 -39.74 2.52
CA ILE A 1079 6.83 -38.31 2.85
C ILE A 1079 6.05 -38.06 4.15
N LEU A 1080 4.87 -38.65 4.27
CA LEU A 1080 4.04 -38.56 5.47
C LEU A 1080 4.77 -39.13 6.69
N THR A 1081 5.43 -40.29 6.54
CA THR A 1081 6.18 -40.93 7.62
C THR A 1081 7.34 -40.06 8.09
N ILE A 1082 8.10 -39.45 7.17
CA ILE A 1082 9.22 -38.55 7.51
C ILE A 1082 8.75 -37.35 8.35
N GLY A 1083 7.59 -36.78 8.02
CA GLY A 1083 6.99 -35.68 8.80
C GLY A 1083 6.49 -36.14 10.17
N VAL A 1084 5.67 -37.19 10.21
CA VAL A 1084 4.97 -37.62 11.44
C VAL A 1084 5.90 -38.31 12.43
N VAL A 1085 6.92 -39.04 11.97
CA VAL A 1085 7.86 -39.77 12.84
C VAL A 1085 8.65 -38.86 13.78
N GLN A 1086 8.76 -37.56 13.45
CA GLN A 1086 9.43 -36.58 14.31
C GLN A 1086 8.76 -36.54 15.70
N ILE A 1087 7.44 -36.68 15.79
CA ILE A 1087 6.70 -36.61 17.06
C ILE A 1087 7.13 -37.72 18.03
N PRO A 1088 6.98 -39.03 17.70
CA PRO A 1088 7.41 -40.10 18.60
C PRO A 1088 8.93 -40.16 18.79
N LEU A 1089 9.73 -39.82 17.76
CA LEU A 1089 11.18 -39.82 17.86
C LEU A 1089 11.68 -38.84 18.92
N TRP A 1090 11.22 -37.58 18.88
CA TRP A 1090 11.64 -36.57 19.85
C TRP A 1090 11.07 -36.82 21.25
N MET A 1091 9.88 -37.41 21.35
CA MET A 1091 9.31 -37.88 22.61
C MET A 1091 10.20 -38.94 23.26
N LEU A 1092 10.65 -39.93 22.49
CA LEU A 1092 11.58 -40.97 22.97
C LEU A 1092 12.94 -40.37 23.38
N ILE A 1093 13.50 -39.45 22.60
CA ILE A 1093 14.75 -38.75 22.95
C ILE A 1093 14.62 -37.97 24.27
N ALA A 1094 13.50 -37.27 24.47
CA ALA A 1094 13.24 -36.53 25.71
C ALA A 1094 13.14 -37.46 26.93
N MET A 1095 12.53 -38.63 26.77
CA MET A 1095 12.49 -39.66 27.81
C MET A 1095 13.87 -40.26 28.08
N LEU A 1096 14.63 -40.63 27.04
CA LEU A 1096 15.97 -41.22 27.16
C LEU A 1096 16.98 -40.28 27.84
N LYS A 1097 16.86 -38.96 27.65
CA LYS A 1097 17.69 -37.98 28.37
C LYS A 1097 17.47 -37.99 29.88
N ASN A 1098 16.31 -38.46 30.34
CA ASN A 1098 15.94 -38.52 31.75
C ASN A 1098 15.94 -39.97 32.29
N ARG A 1099 16.61 -40.90 31.62
CA ARG A 1099 16.61 -42.35 31.94
C ARG A 1099 17.11 -42.70 33.35
N GLU A 1100 17.85 -41.79 33.98
CA GLU A 1100 18.40 -41.98 35.32
C GLU A 1100 17.32 -41.88 36.41
N LEU A 1101 16.15 -41.35 36.08
CA LEU A 1101 15.01 -41.22 37.00
C LEU A 1101 14.06 -42.43 36.91
N PRO A 1102 13.35 -42.78 38.01
CA PRO A 1102 12.27 -43.76 37.96
C PRO A 1102 11.22 -43.41 36.90
N PHE A 1103 10.61 -44.41 36.26
CA PHE A 1103 9.73 -44.24 35.09
C PHE A 1103 8.68 -43.11 35.22
N VAL A 1104 8.00 -43.02 36.36
CA VAL A 1104 6.98 -41.98 36.61
C VAL A 1104 7.60 -40.58 36.67
N GLN A 1105 8.78 -40.44 37.30
CA GLN A 1105 9.49 -39.16 37.39
C GLN A 1105 10.15 -38.80 36.05
N MET A 1106 10.67 -39.77 35.33
CA MET A 1106 11.17 -39.63 33.96
C MET A 1106 10.07 -39.06 33.05
N LEU A 1107 8.87 -39.65 33.09
CA LEU A 1107 7.73 -39.17 32.31
C LEU A 1107 7.35 -37.73 32.71
N LYS A 1108 7.17 -37.47 34.01
CA LYS A 1108 6.86 -36.12 34.50
C LYS A 1108 7.88 -35.08 34.06
N ARG A 1109 9.19 -35.41 34.10
CA ARG A 1109 10.26 -34.48 33.72
C ARG A 1109 10.34 -34.27 32.21
N ALA A 1110 10.02 -35.29 31.41
CA ALA A 1110 10.04 -35.20 29.95
C ALA A 1110 8.93 -34.29 29.37
N PHE A 1111 7.79 -34.18 30.07
CA PHE A 1111 6.69 -33.28 29.70
C PHE A 1111 6.72 -31.94 30.45
N ALA A 1112 7.59 -31.79 31.46
CA ALA A 1112 7.74 -30.54 32.20
C ALA A 1112 8.50 -29.48 31.36
N PRO A 1113 8.18 -28.19 31.53
CA PRO A 1113 8.90 -27.11 30.85
C PRO A 1113 10.39 -27.08 31.17
N LEU A 1114 11.23 -26.81 30.17
CA LEU A 1114 12.65 -26.58 30.37
C LEU A 1114 12.89 -25.24 31.07
N SER A 1115 14.04 -25.11 31.74
CA SER A 1115 14.49 -23.86 32.36
C SER A 1115 14.60 -22.69 31.37
N GLY A 1116 14.74 -23.01 30.07
CA GLY A 1116 14.79 -22.05 28.97
C GLY A 1116 13.43 -21.58 28.44
N TRP A 1117 12.31 -22.14 28.90
CA TRP A 1117 10.96 -21.66 28.57
C TRP A 1117 10.62 -20.35 29.31
N GLY A 1118 9.79 -19.51 28.70
CA GLY A 1118 9.36 -18.21 29.21
C GLY A 1118 9.85 -17.04 28.36
N PRO A 1119 9.55 -15.79 28.78
CA PRO A 1119 9.88 -14.58 28.05
C PRO A 1119 11.36 -14.51 27.67
N ARG A 1120 11.67 -13.94 26.50
CA ARG A 1120 13.05 -13.87 26.00
C ARG A 1120 13.90 -12.86 26.78
N GLU A 1121 13.33 -11.71 27.13
CA GLU A 1121 14.03 -10.66 27.86
C GLU A 1121 14.31 -11.10 29.30
N VAL A 1122 15.56 -10.94 29.76
CA VAL A 1122 16.03 -11.45 31.05
C VAL A 1122 15.20 -10.89 32.21
N GLN A 1123 14.90 -9.58 32.18
CA GLN A 1123 14.10 -8.95 33.23
C GLN A 1123 12.66 -9.47 33.24
N GLN A 1124 11.99 -9.49 32.08
CA GLN A 1124 10.64 -10.03 31.96
C GLN A 1124 10.55 -11.50 32.39
N ARG A 1125 11.59 -12.29 32.12
CA ARG A 1125 11.67 -13.69 32.54
C ARG A 1125 11.78 -13.83 34.06
N LYS A 1126 12.53 -12.95 34.73
CA LYS A 1126 12.59 -12.91 36.21
C LYS A 1126 11.23 -12.57 36.80
N ASP A 1127 10.60 -11.51 36.31
CA ASP A 1127 9.29 -11.04 36.78
C ASP A 1127 8.19 -12.10 36.55
N TRP A 1128 8.22 -12.77 35.39
CA TRP A 1128 7.32 -13.86 35.08
C TRP A 1128 7.50 -15.06 36.03
N ARG A 1129 8.74 -15.43 36.38
CA ARG A 1129 8.96 -16.53 37.35
C ARG A 1129 8.39 -16.20 38.72
N ILE A 1130 8.58 -14.98 39.20
CA ILE A 1130 7.98 -14.51 40.46
C ILE A 1130 6.46 -14.58 40.39
N PHE A 1131 5.87 -14.09 39.29
CA PHE A 1131 4.42 -14.17 39.05
C PHE A 1131 3.91 -15.62 39.07
N LYS A 1132 4.62 -16.55 38.43
CA LYS A 1132 4.26 -17.99 38.42
C LYS A 1132 4.39 -18.64 39.80
N GLU A 1133 5.40 -18.28 40.59
CA GLU A 1133 5.58 -18.78 41.96
C GLU A 1133 4.46 -18.29 42.89
N GLU A 1134 4.02 -17.05 42.76
CA GLU A 1134 2.84 -16.54 43.48
C GLU A 1134 1.57 -17.31 43.11
N ARG A 1135 1.31 -17.50 41.81
CA ARG A 1135 0.16 -18.28 41.34
C ARG A 1135 0.21 -19.74 41.77
N ALA A 1136 1.39 -20.35 41.78
CA ALA A 1136 1.58 -21.72 42.27
C ALA A 1136 1.20 -21.85 43.75
N ARG A 1137 1.62 -20.92 44.60
CA ARG A 1137 1.22 -20.87 46.02
C ARG A 1137 -0.29 -20.70 46.21
N ASP A 1138 -0.95 -19.93 45.35
CA ASP A 1138 -2.41 -19.79 45.40
C ASP A 1138 -3.15 -21.06 44.95
N ARG A 1139 -2.57 -21.84 44.03
CA ARG A 1139 -3.13 -23.14 43.62
C ARG A 1139 -3.03 -24.17 44.73
N GLU A 1140 -1.93 -24.20 45.49
CA GLU A 1140 -1.76 -25.12 46.62
C GLU A 1140 -2.81 -24.92 47.72
N LYS A 1141 -3.37 -23.70 47.84
CA LYS A 1141 -4.46 -23.40 48.79
C LYS A 1141 -5.82 -23.96 48.34
N ARG A 1142 -5.98 -24.45 47.11
CA ARG A 1142 -7.26 -24.96 46.60
C ARG A 1142 -7.53 -26.37 47.11
N VAL A 1143 -8.43 -26.50 48.10
CA VAL A 1143 -8.82 -27.79 48.72
C VAL A 1143 -9.92 -28.54 47.92
N GLN A 1144 -10.52 -27.88 46.93
CA GLN A 1144 -11.62 -28.44 46.13
C GLN A 1144 -11.14 -29.60 45.22
N PRO A 1145 -12.00 -30.57 44.88
CA PRO A 1145 -11.65 -31.66 43.96
C PRO A 1145 -11.28 -31.13 42.55
N ILE A 1146 -10.38 -31.84 41.85
CA ILE A 1146 -9.78 -31.41 40.57
C ILE A 1146 -10.83 -30.98 39.52
N TRP A 1147 -11.97 -31.68 39.41
CA TRP A 1147 -13.01 -31.33 38.44
C TRP A 1147 -13.66 -29.97 38.72
N LYS A 1148 -13.85 -29.60 40.01
CA LYS A 1148 -14.33 -28.25 40.38
C LYS A 1148 -13.27 -27.19 40.08
N GLN A 1149 -11.99 -27.52 40.25
CA GLN A 1149 -10.89 -26.62 39.91
C GLN A 1149 -10.81 -26.36 38.39
N ILE A 1150 -10.94 -27.40 37.57
CA ILE A 1150 -11.00 -27.27 36.10
C ILE A 1150 -12.21 -26.41 35.69
N LEU A 1151 -13.38 -26.65 36.30
CA LEU A 1151 -14.57 -25.87 36.01
C LEU A 1151 -14.42 -24.39 36.41
N TYR A 1152 -13.75 -24.10 37.53
CA TYR A 1152 -13.37 -22.75 37.94
C TYR A 1152 -12.45 -22.07 36.92
N VAL A 1153 -11.42 -22.77 36.44
CA VAL A 1153 -10.50 -22.25 35.40
C VAL A 1153 -11.26 -21.96 34.09
N LEU A 1154 -12.21 -22.80 33.71
CA LEU A 1154 -13.00 -22.62 32.48
C LEU A 1154 -14.02 -21.47 32.59
N LEU A 1155 -14.77 -21.37 33.70
CA LEU A 1155 -15.89 -20.44 33.84
C LEU A 1155 -15.53 -19.11 34.51
N ASN A 1156 -14.35 -19.02 35.14
CA ASN A 1156 -13.90 -17.84 35.87
C ASN A 1156 -14.91 -17.34 36.94
N LYS A 1157 -15.68 -18.25 37.54
CA LYS A 1157 -16.65 -18.00 38.61
C LYS A 1157 -16.39 -18.95 39.76
N GLU A 1158 -16.40 -18.42 40.98
CA GLU A 1158 -16.48 -19.26 42.18
C GLU A 1158 -17.82 -20.01 42.16
N LEU A 1159 -17.76 -21.33 42.04
CA LEU A 1159 -18.91 -22.19 42.29
C LEU A 1159 -19.01 -22.35 43.81
N ILE A 1160 -19.96 -21.62 44.39
CA ILE A 1160 -20.39 -21.73 45.79
C ILE A 1160 -20.68 -23.19 46.13
#